data_AF-A0A443IKQ2-F1
#
_entry.id   AF-A0A443IKQ2-F1
#
_cell.length_a   1.000
_cell.length_b   1.000
_cell.length_c   1.000
_cell.angle_alpha   90.00
_cell.angle_beta   90.00
_cell.angle_gamma   90.00
#
_symmetry.space_group_name_H-M   'P 1'
#
loop_
_entity.id
_entity.type
_entity.pdbx_description
1 polymer ?
#
loop_
_entity_poly.entity_id
_entity_poly.type
_entity_poly.pdbx_seq_one_letter_code
_entity_poly.pdbx_strand_id
1 'polypeptide(L)'
;MIPFSSIGGLTNRHSTHPPKKHVICFEIYKNNRYKYSRHYKGVSSMNNLALTDNQFIQIKNISDTLIEATVHFAKNISKREFIQSVHIFSSIVEGYEAISKIVAVYDTDLKSAKDFLKKIENNLVLTATHLEQKNYIKVTEIVQFSLLPNLERLNKAFTNVRSIKNSTITIGIYFDKQNPIEVYPKERIDALLKESNLQQANLIFFSSEDVNFETKKIDASVFQDGEWKKVSTDFPDVINNIGITAKHQQSITERKLRRMIPFTSFGVGNKFHLPAMMVKYRRFAELLVPFKVVTDEDIVNEYLSNEQMAVLKPISGARGERIYFVKKKGNRFTVSEHQQERILNQDKFNDWIQTTLLKFSYMIQRYVECKTKDGEPFDIRAHMQKDKKGKWQITRIYPRIGSKHSILSNISRGGRTEELKTLLVKEFGDAKGRNYDKELRKLSLELTEYLDRIHNFSLDELGLDLAIDKTGRFWLHEANNGPQSTYHEEARAVNTIGYAIYIAENRIVKHNQFQNSPKQFNVKTSSLPFAKVDSRYRIGMLKSKNEDDKLAVACAYVAHYENVQFYTFTPNDIDYNEMLIKGQFYENGKWVSKIVEYPNVIYDRFRLKGVKGFNSVYEELEGIPFTNEFYGNSISKLEVYDKLKSTDELNDIIIPYKKVEKIRDILQYIDEYGAVILKPEVGSFAKGVHYISKQQNNKYFVVEKDKETDHSEISLRKYLNELLDRGHFIVQQYINTRTIDGQPFDIRVHMMKDRNDEWSFASIYPRIGIHYATISSTGTGGYIGGLIGFLERNLPMKQSNKLEQTIKTVAKNVTNTFTSFYDERFNEIALDLALNTNAAPYLIEVNVNKPGIISHFDIAQLAIPNAIYLAEKTTK
;
A
#
# COMPACT_ATOMS: atom_id res chain seq x y z
N MET A 1 11.63 14.83 -1.40
CA MET A 1 12.42 15.94 -1.99
C MET A 1 13.86 15.81 -1.53
N ILE A 2 14.76 15.48 -2.46
CA ILE A 2 16.18 15.86 -2.48
C ILE A 2 16.41 16.19 -3.96
N PRO A 3 16.86 17.40 -4.34
CA PRO A 3 16.99 17.78 -5.74
C PRO A 3 18.19 17.09 -6.39
N PHE A 4 17.96 16.42 -7.51
CA PHE A 4 18.99 15.95 -8.43
C PHE A 4 19.39 17.11 -9.34
N SER A 5 20.44 17.83 -8.99
CA SER A 5 21.14 18.73 -9.92
C SER A 5 22.61 18.86 -9.52
N SER A 6 23.48 18.19 -10.28
CA SER A 6 24.90 18.52 -10.54
C SER A 6 25.72 17.25 -10.84
N ILE A 7 25.67 16.77 -12.09
CA ILE A 7 26.78 15.98 -12.65
C ILE A 7 27.21 16.73 -13.91
N GLY A 8 28.18 17.61 -13.74
CA GLY A 8 28.79 18.40 -14.80
C GLY A 8 30.14 18.93 -14.33
N GLY A 9 31.21 18.23 -14.70
CA GLY A 9 32.58 18.73 -14.68
C GLY A 9 33.35 18.52 -13.38
N LEU A 10 34.27 17.55 -13.37
CA LEU A 10 35.50 17.67 -12.59
C LEU A 10 36.68 17.08 -13.36
N THR A 11 37.58 17.98 -13.70
CA THR A 11 38.90 17.81 -14.27
C THR A 11 39.88 17.20 -13.27
N ASN A 12 40.93 16.58 -13.82
CA ASN A 12 42.10 16.02 -13.14
C ASN A 12 42.57 16.80 -11.89
N ARG A 13 42.57 16.14 -10.72
CA ARG A 13 43.59 16.35 -9.68
C ARG A 13 43.96 15.02 -9.03
N HIS A 14 45.24 14.69 -9.12
CA HIS A 14 45.88 13.62 -8.36
C HIS A 14 45.69 13.84 -6.86
N SER A 15 45.11 12.86 -6.17
CA SER A 15 45.28 12.71 -4.72
C SER A 15 45.67 11.25 -4.43
N THR A 16 46.80 11.11 -3.76
CA THR A 16 47.50 9.87 -3.44
C THR A 16 46.95 9.26 -2.15
N HIS A 17 45.86 8.50 -2.24
CA HIS A 17 45.44 7.54 -1.22
C HIS A 17 45.01 6.22 -1.88
N PRO A 18 45.46 5.05 -1.38
CA PRO A 18 45.15 3.78 -2.01
C PRO A 18 43.65 3.46 -1.89
N PRO A 19 42.98 2.96 -2.94
CA PRO A 19 41.57 2.62 -2.87
C PRO A 19 41.36 1.44 -1.91
N LYS A 20 40.37 1.59 -1.00
CA LYS A 20 39.88 0.51 -0.15
C LYS A 20 39.48 -0.68 -1.03
N LYS A 21 40.11 -1.84 -0.79
CA LYS A 21 39.86 -3.11 -1.47
C LYS A 21 38.37 -3.48 -1.39
N HIS A 22 37.84 -4.00 -2.51
CA HIS A 22 36.49 -4.52 -2.65
C HIS A 22 36.20 -5.65 -1.64
N VAL A 23 35.21 -5.48 -0.76
CA VAL A 23 34.73 -6.51 0.20
C VAL A 23 33.24 -6.79 -0.05
N ILE A 24 32.85 -7.10 -1.28
CA ILE A 24 31.43 -7.20 -1.66
C ILE A 24 30.81 -8.51 -1.15
N CYS A 25 31.51 -9.65 -1.27
CA CYS A 25 30.90 -10.95 -0.91
C CYS A 25 30.93 -11.21 0.61
N PHE A 26 31.96 -10.73 1.32
CA PHE A 26 32.06 -10.80 2.77
C PHE A 26 31.13 -9.80 3.44
N GLU A 27 30.83 -8.64 2.84
CA GLU A 27 29.77 -7.76 3.32
C GLU A 27 28.37 -8.34 3.06
N ILE A 28 28.13 -9.03 1.93
CA ILE A 28 26.87 -9.75 1.71
C ILE A 28 26.68 -10.85 2.78
N TYR A 29 27.71 -11.67 3.01
CA TYR A 29 27.70 -12.70 4.06
C TYR A 29 27.60 -12.10 5.48
N LYS A 30 28.37 -11.04 5.80
CA LYS A 30 28.31 -10.36 7.10
C LYS A 30 27.00 -9.62 7.32
N ASN A 31 26.44 -8.90 6.34
CA ASN A 31 25.18 -8.18 6.51
C ASN A 31 24.01 -9.14 6.78
N ASN A 32 24.03 -10.33 6.19
CA ASN A 32 23.07 -11.38 6.49
C ASN A 32 23.31 -12.00 7.89
N ARG A 33 24.58 -12.23 8.28
CA ARG A 33 24.96 -12.73 9.63
C ARG A 33 24.78 -11.73 10.78
N TYR A 34 25.06 -10.44 10.57
CA TYR A 34 24.97 -9.36 11.59
C TYR A 34 23.52 -9.02 11.95
N LYS A 35 22.55 -9.25 11.05
CA LYS A 35 21.13 -9.27 11.41
C LYS A 35 20.78 -10.35 12.44
N TYR A 36 21.60 -11.38 12.59
CA TYR A 36 21.29 -12.58 13.39
C TYR A 36 22.06 -12.69 14.72
N SER A 37 23.30 -12.22 14.81
CA SER A 37 24.10 -12.35 16.05
C SER A 37 23.55 -11.60 17.28
N ARG A 38 22.57 -10.70 17.10
CA ARG A 38 21.85 -10.01 18.20
C ARG A 38 20.60 -10.75 18.70
N HIS A 39 20.25 -11.93 18.18
CA HIS A 39 18.98 -12.61 18.51
C HIS A 39 19.10 -13.95 19.22
N TYR A 40 20.30 -14.47 19.49
CA TYR A 40 20.46 -15.74 20.21
C TYR A 40 21.62 -15.68 21.22
N LYS A 41 21.39 -15.00 22.34
CA LYS A 41 22.04 -15.27 23.63
C LYS A 41 20.92 -15.40 24.65
N GLY A 42 20.34 -16.59 24.75
CA GLY A 42 19.28 -16.88 25.72
C GLY A 42 18.18 -17.77 25.17
N VAL A 43 18.53 -18.98 24.72
CA VAL A 43 17.54 -20.06 24.55
C VAL A 43 18.16 -21.31 25.14
N SER A 44 17.85 -21.57 26.41
CA SER A 44 18.19 -22.82 27.10
C SER A 44 16.95 -23.30 27.86
N SER A 45 15.85 -23.58 27.15
CA SER A 45 14.74 -24.41 27.62
C SER A 45 13.59 -24.49 26.59
N MET A 46 13.78 -25.15 25.45
CA MET A 46 12.67 -25.66 24.63
C MET A 46 13.13 -26.94 23.95
N ASN A 47 13.04 -28.06 24.66
CA ASN A 47 13.23 -29.38 24.06
C ASN A 47 11.84 -29.99 23.78
N ASN A 48 11.67 -30.54 22.57
CA ASN A 48 10.55 -31.35 22.07
C ASN A 48 9.50 -30.63 21.19
N LEU A 49 9.92 -30.04 20.07
CA LEU A 49 9.05 -29.86 18.90
C LEU A 49 9.56 -30.79 17.79
N ALA A 50 8.65 -31.52 17.13
CA ALA A 50 8.94 -32.29 15.91
C ALA A 50 8.64 -31.45 14.66
N LEU A 51 9.38 -31.64 13.58
CA LEU A 51 9.08 -31.00 12.28
C LEU A 51 7.75 -31.52 11.73
N THR A 52 6.91 -30.62 11.21
CA THR A 52 5.70 -31.01 10.48
C THR A 52 6.03 -31.50 9.06
N ASP A 53 5.17 -32.31 8.45
CA ASP A 53 5.35 -32.79 7.07
C ASP A 53 5.56 -31.62 6.07
N ASN A 54 4.88 -30.50 6.30
CA ASN A 54 5.03 -29.28 5.49
C ASN A 54 6.44 -28.68 5.60
N GLN A 55 7.04 -28.70 6.79
CA GLN A 55 8.38 -28.18 7.02
C GLN A 55 9.45 -29.09 6.41
N PHE A 56 9.27 -30.41 6.47
CA PHE A 56 10.19 -31.35 5.80
C PHE A 56 10.20 -31.15 4.28
N ILE A 57 9.02 -31.04 3.66
CA ILE A 57 8.89 -30.83 2.22
C ILE A 57 9.46 -29.45 1.83
N GLN A 58 9.23 -28.41 2.63
CA GLN A 58 9.83 -27.10 2.42
C GLN A 58 11.37 -27.15 2.47
N ILE A 59 11.96 -27.83 3.46
CA ILE A 59 13.41 -28.03 3.54
C ILE A 59 13.92 -28.76 2.30
N LYS A 60 13.21 -29.79 1.84
CA LYS A 60 13.58 -30.55 0.63
C LYS A 60 13.57 -29.66 -0.60
N ASN A 61 12.52 -28.89 -0.87
CA ASN A 61 12.47 -28.00 -2.03
C ASN A 61 13.57 -26.94 -2.02
N ILE A 62 13.82 -26.34 -0.84
CA ILE A 62 14.91 -25.38 -0.71
C ILE A 62 16.25 -26.09 -0.98
N SER A 63 16.44 -27.32 -0.49
CA SER A 63 17.64 -28.13 -0.74
C SER A 63 17.82 -28.45 -2.22
N ASP A 64 16.76 -28.88 -2.92
CA ASP A 64 16.78 -29.16 -4.36
C ASP A 64 17.12 -27.89 -5.16
N THR A 65 16.51 -26.76 -4.81
CA THR A 65 16.79 -25.45 -5.41
C THR A 65 18.24 -25.02 -5.16
N LEU A 66 18.78 -25.25 -3.96
CA LEU A 66 20.17 -24.96 -3.62
C LEU A 66 21.14 -25.81 -4.42
N ILE A 67 20.84 -27.09 -4.62
CA ILE A 67 21.65 -28.00 -5.45
C ILE A 67 21.68 -27.47 -6.89
N GLU A 68 20.52 -27.17 -7.49
CA GLU A 68 20.43 -26.63 -8.85
C GLU A 68 21.18 -25.28 -8.99
N ALA A 69 20.96 -24.36 -8.04
CA ALA A 69 21.65 -23.08 -8.01
C ALA A 69 23.16 -23.24 -7.87
N THR A 70 23.63 -24.22 -7.09
CA THR A 70 25.05 -24.53 -6.89
C THR A 70 25.68 -25.11 -8.16
N VAL A 71 24.97 -25.97 -8.89
CA VAL A 71 25.39 -26.47 -10.21
C VAL A 71 25.49 -25.32 -11.22
N HIS A 72 24.50 -24.43 -11.24
CA HIS A 72 24.50 -23.27 -12.13
C HIS A 72 25.62 -22.28 -11.77
N PHE A 73 25.86 -22.05 -10.47
CA PHE A 73 26.99 -21.27 -9.97
C PHE A 73 28.33 -21.84 -10.45
N ALA A 74 28.55 -23.16 -10.33
CA ALA A 74 29.76 -23.82 -10.81
C ALA A 74 29.98 -23.57 -12.32
N LYS A 75 28.91 -23.67 -13.12
CA LYS A 75 28.96 -23.41 -14.57
C LYS A 75 29.34 -21.95 -14.87
N ASN A 76 28.80 -20.97 -14.15
CA ASN A 76 29.09 -19.56 -14.39
C ASN A 76 30.49 -19.16 -13.93
N ILE A 77 30.98 -19.77 -12.84
CA ILE A 77 32.38 -19.64 -12.41
C ILE A 77 33.33 -20.18 -13.48
N SER A 78 33.03 -21.34 -14.09
CA SER A 78 33.83 -21.90 -15.18
C SER A 78 33.89 -20.99 -16.42
N LYS A 79 32.84 -20.20 -16.67
CA LYS A 79 32.74 -19.20 -17.74
C LYS A 79 33.30 -17.82 -17.36
N ARG A 80 33.81 -17.64 -16.14
CA ARG A 80 34.32 -16.37 -15.59
C ARG A 80 33.29 -15.23 -15.55
N GLU A 81 32.00 -15.55 -15.44
CA GLU A 81 30.92 -14.57 -15.35
C GLU A 81 30.76 -14.07 -13.90
N PHE A 82 31.67 -13.19 -13.46
CA PHE A 82 31.81 -12.79 -12.04
C PHE A 82 30.52 -12.21 -11.42
N ILE A 83 29.89 -11.24 -12.08
CA ILE A 83 28.69 -10.56 -11.54
C ILE A 83 27.54 -11.55 -11.37
N GLN A 84 27.30 -12.41 -12.37
CA GLN A 84 26.26 -13.42 -12.30
C GLN A 84 26.54 -14.44 -11.20
N SER A 85 27.81 -14.83 -11.05
CA SER A 85 28.25 -15.77 -10.02
C SER A 85 28.03 -15.22 -8.61
N VAL A 86 28.36 -13.94 -8.35
CA VAL A 86 28.11 -13.29 -7.06
C VAL A 86 26.62 -13.28 -6.70
N HIS A 87 25.74 -13.02 -7.66
CA HIS A 87 24.30 -13.03 -7.42
C HIS A 87 23.75 -14.42 -7.09
N ILE A 88 24.14 -15.45 -7.87
CA ILE A 88 23.70 -16.82 -7.60
C ILE A 88 24.23 -17.29 -6.24
N PHE A 89 25.47 -16.94 -5.92
CA PHE A 89 26.06 -17.24 -4.62
C PHE A 89 25.29 -16.60 -3.45
N SER A 90 24.79 -15.37 -3.60
CA SER A 90 23.91 -14.74 -2.61
C SER A 90 22.64 -15.55 -2.37
N SER A 91 21.98 -16.02 -3.44
CA SER A 91 20.78 -16.85 -3.33
C SER A 91 21.07 -18.22 -2.67
N ILE A 92 22.24 -18.80 -2.91
CA ILE A 92 22.68 -20.02 -2.24
C ILE A 92 22.83 -19.79 -0.73
N VAL A 93 23.42 -18.65 -0.33
CA VAL A 93 23.57 -18.29 1.09
C VAL A 93 22.20 -18.07 1.75
N GLU A 94 21.27 -17.38 1.07
CA GLU A 94 19.92 -17.13 1.58
C GLU A 94 19.11 -18.43 1.76
N GLY A 95 19.16 -19.35 0.79
CA GLY A 95 18.50 -20.65 0.90
C GLY A 95 19.11 -21.51 2.01
N TYR A 96 20.44 -21.49 2.18
CA TYR A 96 21.10 -22.14 3.31
C TYR A 96 20.59 -21.59 4.66
N GLU A 97 20.50 -20.26 4.79
CA GLU A 97 19.98 -19.64 6.02
C GLU A 97 18.53 -20.01 6.29
N ALA A 98 17.69 -20.15 5.26
CA ALA A 98 16.31 -20.57 5.42
C ALA A 98 16.20 -21.99 6.00
N ILE A 99 16.98 -22.95 5.47
CA ILE A 99 17.03 -24.31 6.01
C ILE A 99 17.60 -24.31 7.43
N SER A 100 18.71 -23.60 7.65
CA SER A 100 19.39 -23.56 8.94
C SER A 100 18.48 -23.04 10.06
N LYS A 101 17.67 -22.00 9.79
CA LYS A 101 16.65 -21.49 10.74
C LYS A 101 15.61 -22.52 11.10
N ILE A 102 15.12 -23.27 10.12
CA ILE A 102 14.12 -24.31 10.38
C ILE A 102 14.78 -25.39 11.24
N VAL A 103 15.94 -25.93 10.84
CA VAL A 103 16.61 -27.04 11.56
C VAL A 103 17.12 -26.65 12.96
N ALA A 104 17.46 -25.38 13.21
CA ALA A 104 17.96 -24.91 14.50
C ALA A 104 16.91 -24.88 15.62
N VAL A 105 15.62 -24.82 15.28
CA VAL A 105 14.51 -24.70 16.25
C VAL A 105 14.04 -26.06 16.81
N TYR A 106 14.37 -27.17 16.15
CA TYR A 106 13.89 -28.51 16.51
C TYR A 106 15.04 -29.41 17.00
N ASP A 107 14.76 -30.36 17.92
CA ASP A 107 15.81 -31.19 18.55
C ASP A 107 15.57 -32.70 18.59
N THR A 108 16.69 -33.41 18.78
CA THR A 108 17.02 -34.84 18.98
C THR A 108 17.21 -35.75 17.75
N ASP A 109 16.28 -35.85 16.78
CA ASP A 109 16.41 -36.86 15.70
C ASP A 109 17.17 -36.42 14.43
N LEU A 110 17.70 -35.18 14.38
CA LEU A 110 18.33 -34.59 13.19
C LEU A 110 19.83 -34.29 13.34
N LYS A 111 20.54 -35.05 14.19
CA LYS A 111 21.98 -34.86 14.46
C LYS A 111 22.84 -34.85 13.17
N SER A 112 22.54 -35.74 12.23
CA SER A 112 23.20 -35.81 10.92
C SER A 112 22.99 -34.55 10.08
N ALA A 113 21.78 -33.97 10.06
CA ALA A 113 21.47 -32.75 9.31
C ALA A 113 22.17 -31.53 9.90
N LYS A 114 22.24 -31.41 11.24
CA LYS A 114 22.99 -30.34 11.94
C LYS A 114 24.49 -30.39 11.58
N ASP A 115 25.08 -31.59 11.49
CA ASP A 115 26.48 -31.76 11.08
C ASP A 115 26.72 -31.37 9.62
N PHE A 116 25.80 -31.70 8.71
CA PHE A 116 25.89 -31.28 7.30
C PHE A 116 25.74 -29.77 7.14
N LEU A 117 24.81 -29.13 7.85
CA LEU A 117 24.64 -27.68 7.82
C LEU A 117 25.91 -26.94 8.25
N LYS A 118 26.60 -27.40 9.29
CA LYS A 118 27.89 -26.84 9.72
C LYS A 118 28.97 -26.98 8.65
N LYS A 119 29.03 -28.12 7.94
CA LYS A 119 29.97 -28.33 6.83
C LYS A 119 29.65 -27.41 5.65
N ILE A 120 28.37 -27.27 5.30
CA ILE A 120 27.90 -26.37 4.24
C ILE A 120 28.26 -24.92 4.59
N GLU A 121 28.03 -24.47 5.83
CA GLU A 121 28.41 -23.13 6.28
C GLU A 121 29.90 -22.84 6.02
N ASN A 122 30.76 -23.77 6.44
CA ASN A 122 32.20 -23.66 6.22
C ASN A 122 32.54 -23.60 4.73
N ASN A 123 31.88 -24.43 3.90
CA ASN A 123 32.07 -24.38 2.46
C ASN A 123 31.64 -23.04 1.87
N LEU A 124 30.51 -22.47 2.28
CA LEU A 124 30.05 -21.16 1.82
C LEU A 124 31.04 -20.05 2.21
N VAL A 125 31.56 -20.05 3.44
CA VAL A 125 32.56 -19.06 3.87
C VAL A 125 33.83 -19.15 3.02
N LEU A 126 34.32 -20.36 2.76
CA LEU A 126 35.50 -20.58 1.91
C LEU A 126 35.24 -20.16 0.46
N THR A 127 34.08 -20.51 -0.09
CA THR A 127 33.66 -20.08 -1.43
C THR A 127 33.60 -18.56 -1.52
N ALA A 128 32.99 -17.87 -0.55
CA ALA A 128 32.93 -16.41 -0.52
C ALA A 128 34.34 -15.80 -0.51
N THR A 129 35.21 -16.29 0.36
CA THR A 129 36.59 -15.80 0.52
C THR A 129 37.38 -15.92 -0.79
N HIS A 130 37.33 -17.07 -1.44
CA HIS A 130 38.06 -17.28 -2.70
C HIS A 130 37.40 -16.59 -3.90
N LEU A 131 36.09 -16.39 -3.87
CA LEU A 131 35.37 -15.61 -4.88
C LEU A 131 35.82 -14.15 -4.86
N GLU A 132 36.00 -13.55 -3.67
CA GLU A 132 36.54 -12.19 -3.53
C GLU A 132 37.98 -12.06 -4.02
N GLN A 133 38.78 -13.08 -3.76
CA GLN A 133 40.16 -13.19 -4.25
C GLN A 133 40.22 -13.47 -5.75
N LYS A 134 39.08 -13.63 -6.44
CA LYS A 134 38.96 -14.05 -7.84
C LYS A 134 39.68 -15.37 -8.14
N ASN A 135 39.82 -16.24 -7.13
CA ASN A 135 40.43 -17.55 -7.27
C ASN A 135 39.37 -18.57 -7.71
N TYR A 136 39.00 -18.50 -9.00
CA TYR A 136 37.93 -19.32 -9.58
C TYR A 136 38.24 -20.82 -9.54
N ILE A 137 39.53 -21.21 -9.63
CA ILE A 137 39.96 -22.60 -9.53
C ILE A 137 39.59 -23.14 -8.15
N LYS A 138 39.96 -22.42 -7.09
CA LYS A 138 39.66 -22.85 -5.73
C LYS A 138 38.16 -22.83 -5.41
N VAL A 139 37.43 -21.85 -5.93
CA VAL A 139 35.96 -21.82 -5.86
C VAL A 139 35.36 -23.07 -6.51
N THR A 140 35.82 -23.44 -7.69
CA THR A 140 35.32 -24.62 -8.42
C THR A 140 35.58 -25.90 -7.64
N GLU A 141 36.80 -26.07 -7.10
CA GLU A 141 37.15 -27.20 -6.25
C GLU A 141 36.24 -27.32 -5.02
N ILE A 142 36.04 -26.23 -4.28
CA ILE A 142 35.20 -26.22 -3.07
C ILE A 142 33.76 -26.58 -3.44
N VAL A 143 33.24 -26.01 -4.54
CA VAL A 143 31.87 -26.24 -4.98
C VAL A 143 31.67 -27.71 -5.36
N GLN A 144 32.54 -28.24 -6.21
CA GLN A 144 32.41 -29.58 -6.78
C GLN A 144 32.69 -30.69 -5.77
N PHE A 145 33.72 -30.55 -4.94
CA PHE A 145 34.18 -31.63 -4.06
C PHE A 145 33.68 -31.53 -2.62
N SER A 146 33.04 -30.43 -2.22
CA SER A 146 32.58 -30.25 -0.85
C SER A 146 31.17 -29.68 -0.73
N LEU A 147 30.89 -28.51 -1.32
CA LEU A 147 29.60 -27.85 -1.14
C LEU A 147 28.45 -28.67 -1.74
N LEU A 148 28.56 -29.06 -3.02
CA LEU A 148 27.52 -29.81 -3.71
C LEU A 148 27.29 -31.20 -3.08
N PRO A 149 28.33 -32.01 -2.77
CA PRO A 149 28.13 -33.28 -2.05
C PRO A 149 27.50 -33.11 -0.67
N ASN A 150 27.82 -32.05 0.08
CA ASN A 150 27.21 -31.81 1.39
C ASN A 150 25.74 -31.36 1.27
N LEU A 151 25.38 -30.57 0.25
CA LEU A 151 24.00 -30.22 -0.06
C LEU A 151 23.18 -31.46 -0.46
N GLU A 152 23.73 -32.34 -1.29
CA GLU A 152 23.08 -33.62 -1.66
C GLU A 152 22.87 -34.53 -0.45
N ARG A 153 23.85 -34.60 0.47
CA ARG A 153 23.72 -35.38 1.72
C ARG A 153 22.71 -34.77 2.68
N LEU A 154 22.66 -33.44 2.79
CA LEU A 154 21.64 -32.74 3.54
C LEU A 154 20.25 -33.06 2.98
N ASN A 155 20.08 -32.98 1.66
CA ASN A 155 18.82 -33.34 0.99
C ASN A 155 18.41 -34.80 1.25
N LYS A 156 19.39 -35.72 1.20
CA LYS A 156 19.20 -37.15 1.53
C LYS A 156 18.72 -37.39 2.96
N ALA A 157 19.18 -36.59 3.92
CA ALA A 157 18.75 -36.69 5.31
C ALA A 157 17.25 -36.38 5.50
N PHE A 158 16.62 -35.72 4.54
CA PHE A 158 15.20 -35.36 4.56
C PHE A 158 14.33 -36.19 3.60
N THR A 159 14.88 -37.22 2.95
CA THR A 159 14.17 -37.99 1.90
C THR A 159 13.30 -39.15 2.41
N ASN A 160 13.13 -39.30 3.73
CA ASN A 160 12.25 -40.33 4.32
C ASN A 160 10.80 -39.87 4.57
N VAL A 161 10.39 -38.69 4.08
CA VAL A 161 8.97 -38.30 4.13
C VAL A 161 8.20 -39.07 3.06
N ARG A 162 7.25 -39.89 3.55
CA ARG A 162 6.31 -40.70 2.78
C ARG A 162 5.93 -40.00 1.48
N SER A 163 6.23 -40.65 0.34
CA SER A 163 5.53 -40.37 -0.92
C SER A 163 4.04 -40.44 -0.63
N ILE A 164 3.32 -39.32 -0.82
CA ILE A 164 1.87 -39.31 -0.70
C ILE A 164 1.36 -40.38 -1.67
N LYS A 165 0.67 -41.38 -1.13
CA LYS A 165 -0.13 -42.33 -1.89
C LYS A 165 -1.00 -41.52 -2.85
N ASN A 166 -0.97 -41.88 -4.14
CA ASN A 166 -1.85 -41.42 -5.22
C ASN A 166 -3.27 -41.03 -4.73
N SER A 167 -3.43 -39.80 -4.25
CA SER A 167 -4.72 -39.15 -4.08
C SER A 167 -4.82 -38.10 -5.16
N THR A 168 -5.93 -38.11 -5.90
CA THR A 168 -6.23 -37.10 -6.92
C THR A 168 -6.10 -35.71 -6.31
N ILE A 169 -5.26 -34.85 -6.90
CA ILE A 169 -5.04 -33.49 -6.39
C ILE A 169 -6.28 -32.65 -6.64
N THR A 170 -6.71 -31.92 -5.61
CA THR A 170 -7.81 -30.96 -5.71
C THR A 170 -7.26 -29.54 -5.85
N ILE A 171 -7.56 -28.92 -6.99
CA ILE A 171 -7.17 -27.56 -7.33
C ILE A 171 -8.37 -26.64 -7.12
N GLY A 172 -8.21 -25.64 -6.27
CA GLY A 172 -9.18 -24.58 -6.06
C GLY A 172 -9.01 -23.45 -7.06
N ILE A 173 -9.94 -23.28 -8.00
CA ILE A 173 -10.02 -22.07 -8.82
C ILE A 173 -10.75 -21.01 -7.99
N TYR A 174 -10.04 -19.95 -7.62
CA TYR A 174 -10.49 -18.99 -6.60
C TYR A 174 -10.49 -17.55 -7.11
N PHE A 175 -11.56 -16.82 -6.83
CA PHE A 175 -11.61 -15.37 -6.96
C PHE A 175 -12.26 -14.76 -5.74
N ASP A 176 -11.60 -13.76 -5.15
CA ASP A 176 -12.04 -13.16 -3.90
C ASP A 176 -13.51 -12.68 -3.93
N LYS A 177 -13.92 -12.02 -5.02
CA LYS A 177 -15.18 -11.26 -5.06
C LYS A 177 -16.42 -12.06 -5.43
N GLN A 178 -16.28 -13.11 -6.23
CA GLN A 178 -17.42 -13.90 -6.74
C GLN A 178 -16.91 -15.21 -7.33
N ASN A 179 -17.79 -16.15 -7.61
CA ASN A 179 -17.39 -17.45 -8.12
C ASN A 179 -16.75 -17.32 -9.53
N PRO A 180 -15.57 -17.92 -9.80
CA PRO A 180 -14.91 -17.78 -11.10
C PRO A 180 -15.72 -18.26 -12.31
N ILE A 181 -16.72 -19.14 -12.11
CA ILE A 181 -17.63 -19.60 -13.16
C ILE A 181 -18.37 -18.42 -13.82
N GLU A 182 -18.63 -17.36 -13.06
CA GLU A 182 -19.36 -16.18 -13.53
C GLU A 182 -18.45 -15.14 -14.21
N VAL A 183 -17.13 -15.26 -14.01
CA VAL A 183 -16.15 -14.25 -14.45
C VAL A 183 -15.35 -14.72 -15.65
N TYR A 184 -15.00 -16.00 -15.70
CA TYR A 184 -14.23 -16.55 -16.79
C TYR A 184 -15.06 -16.76 -18.05
N PRO A 185 -14.48 -16.54 -19.25
CA PRO A 185 -15.10 -16.97 -20.50
C PRO A 185 -15.35 -18.47 -20.47
N LYS A 186 -16.46 -18.90 -21.09
CA LYS A 186 -16.83 -20.31 -21.14
C LYS A 186 -15.71 -21.18 -21.73
N GLU A 187 -15.06 -20.71 -22.78
CA GLU A 187 -13.96 -21.42 -23.45
C GLU A 187 -12.78 -21.70 -22.52
N ARG A 188 -12.53 -20.80 -21.55
CA ARG A 188 -11.49 -20.99 -20.55
C ARG A 188 -11.90 -22.05 -19.53
N ILE A 189 -13.13 -22.00 -19.06
CA ILE A 189 -13.67 -22.97 -18.10
C ILE A 189 -13.63 -24.37 -18.73
N ASP A 190 -14.13 -24.50 -19.96
CA ASP A 190 -14.14 -25.77 -20.71
C ASP A 190 -12.71 -26.31 -20.91
N ALA A 191 -11.75 -25.45 -21.25
CA ALA A 191 -10.34 -25.83 -21.38
C ALA A 191 -9.73 -26.32 -20.05
N LEU A 192 -10.02 -25.64 -18.94
CA LEU A 192 -9.55 -26.05 -17.60
C LEU A 192 -10.15 -27.39 -17.18
N LEU A 193 -11.45 -27.58 -17.36
CA LEU A 193 -12.14 -28.84 -17.05
C LEU A 193 -11.59 -29.99 -17.88
N LYS A 194 -11.50 -29.82 -19.21
CA LYS A 194 -10.91 -30.81 -20.12
C LYS A 194 -9.49 -31.18 -19.69
N GLU A 195 -8.65 -30.19 -19.42
CA GLU A 195 -7.25 -30.44 -19.06
C GLU A 195 -7.10 -31.07 -17.67
N SER A 196 -7.93 -30.68 -16.70
CA SER A 196 -7.93 -31.30 -15.37
C SER A 196 -8.24 -32.79 -15.41
N ASN A 197 -9.19 -33.21 -16.27
CA ASN A 197 -9.49 -34.62 -16.50
C ASN A 197 -8.30 -35.36 -17.13
N LEU A 198 -7.63 -34.75 -18.13
CA LEU A 198 -6.45 -35.34 -18.78
C LEU A 198 -5.27 -35.50 -17.81
N GLN A 199 -5.08 -34.54 -16.90
CA GLN A 199 -4.00 -34.55 -15.93
C GLN A 199 -4.37 -35.20 -14.58
N GLN A 200 -5.59 -35.75 -14.45
CA GLN A 200 -6.11 -36.42 -13.26
C GLN A 200 -6.09 -35.53 -12.00
N ALA A 201 -6.67 -34.33 -12.13
CA ALA A 201 -6.90 -33.40 -11.03
C ALA A 201 -8.38 -33.04 -10.90
N ASN A 202 -8.84 -32.83 -9.68
CA ASN A 202 -10.19 -32.34 -9.40
C ASN A 202 -10.17 -30.80 -9.38
N LEU A 203 -11.19 -30.17 -9.98
CA LEU A 203 -11.39 -28.72 -9.87
C LEU A 203 -12.58 -28.40 -8.99
N ILE A 204 -12.38 -27.43 -8.09
CA ILE A 204 -13.45 -26.80 -7.32
C ILE A 204 -13.38 -25.29 -7.56
N PHE A 205 -14.54 -24.63 -7.66
CA PHE A 205 -14.64 -23.19 -7.95
C PHE A 205 -15.36 -22.47 -6.81
N PHE A 206 -14.73 -21.46 -6.22
CA PHE A 206 -15.26 -20.78 -5.03
C PHE A 206 -14.77 -19.33 -4.87
N SER A 207 -15.49 -18.55 -4.06
CA SER A 207 -15.12 -17.20 -3.64
C SER A 207 -14.77 -17.12 -2.15
N SER A 208 -14.42 -15.94 -1.65
CA SER A 208 -14.18 -15.74 -0.21
C SER A 208 -15.40 -16.02 0.67
N GLU A 209 -16.61 -15.85 0.14
CA GLU A 209 -17.85 -16.06 0.88
C GLU A 209 -18.17 -17.54 1.09
N ASP A 210 -17.64 -18.42 0.24
CA ASP A 210 -17.87 -19.87 0.33
C ASP A 210 -16.97 -20.55 1.38
N VAL A 211 -16.08 -19.82 2.08
CA VAL A 211 -15.02 -20.39 2.94
C VAL A 211 -15.40 -20.35 4.42
N ASN A 212 -15.42 -21.51 5.06
CA ASN A 212 -15.59 -21.65 6.51
C ASN A 212 -14.28 -22.11 7.18
N PHE A 213 -13.62 -21.20 7.91
CA PHE A 213 -12.37 -21.49 8.61
C PHE A 213 -12.55 -22.31 9.90
N GLU A 214 -13.71 -22.27 10.53
CA GLU A 214 -13.99 -23.02 11.76
C GLU A 214 -14.09 -24.52 11.48
N THR A 215 -14.84 -24.88 10.43
CA THR A 215 -15.02 -26.27 9.98
C THR A 215 -13.94 -26.70 8.98
N LYS A 216 -13.14 -25.75 8.47
CA LYS A 216 -12.15 -25.95 7.38
C LYS A 216 -12.78 -26.52 6.11
N LYS A 217 -13.98 -26.04 5.78
CA LYS A 217 -14.74 -26.44 4.59
C LYS A 217 -15.01 -25.29 3.65
N ILE A 218 -15.29 -25.64 2.40
CA ILE A 218 -15.66 -24.72 1.32
C ILE A 218 -16.93 -25.22 0.65
N ASP A 219 -17.92 -24.35 0.49
CA ASP A 219 -19.14 -24.63 -0.26
C ASP A 219 -18.93 -24.33 -1.76
N ALA A 220 -18.16 -25.20 -2.41
CA ALA A 220 -17.65 -24.99 -3.76
C ALA A 220 -18.62 -25.47 -4.86
N SER A 221 -18.46 -24.89 -6.04
CA SER A 221 -19.08 -25.36 -7.28
C SER A 221 -18.16 -26.36 -7.98
N VAL A 222 -18.70 -27.51 -8.38
CA VAL A 222 -18.00 -28.57 -9.12
C VAL A 222 -18.77 -28.96 -10.37
N PHE A 223 -18.06 -29.31 -11.43
CA PHE A 223 -18.66 -29.80 -12.67
C PHE A 223 -18.61 -31.34 -12.70
N GLN A 224 -19.77 -31.98 -12.61
CA GLN A 224 -19.91 -33.43 -12.55
C GLN A 224 -21.12 -33.88 -13.37
N ASP A 225 -20.99 -34.98 -14.11
CA ASP A 225 -22.05 -35.54 -14.96
C ASP A 225 -22.63 -34.57 -16.01
N GLY A 226 -21.84 -33.58 -16.43
CA GLY A 226 -22.27 -32.56 -17.39
C GLY A 226 -23.00 -31.35 -16.77
N GLU A 227 -23.13 -31.29 -15.45
CA GLU A 227 -23.83 -30.22 -14.74
C GLU A 227 -23.00 -29.61 -13.61
N TRP A 228 -23.29 -28.36 -13.25
CA TRP A 228 -22.70 -27.68 -12.09
C TRP A 228 -23.48 -28.05 -10.82
N LYS A 229 -22.77 -28.53 -9.81
CA LYS A 229 -23.32 -28.90 -8.49
C LYS A 229 -22.59 -28.13 -7.40
N LYS A 230 -23.32 -27.66 -6.37
CA LYS A 230 -22.72 -27.12 -5.14
C LYS A 230 -22.44 -28.27 -4.17
N VAL A 231 -21.23 -28.33 -3.65
CA VAL A 231 -20.77 -29.37 -2.71
C VAL A 231 -19.96 -28.74 -1.58
N SER A 232 -20.15 -29.23 -0.35
CA SER A 232 -19.32 -28.85 0.78
C SER A 232 -18.11 -29.78 0.86
N THR A 233 -16.91 -29.25 0.65
CA THR A 233 -15.65 -30.01 0.56
C THR A 233 -14.60 -29.48 1.53
N ASP A 234 -13.61 -30.30 1.86
CA ASP A 234 -12.42 -29.83 2.58
C ASP A 234 -11.60 -28.87 1.70
N PHE A 235 -10.67 -28.15 2.33
CA PHE A 235 -9.76 -27.22 1.65
C PHE A 235 -8.96 -27.92 0.52
N PRO A 236 -8.75 -27.25 -0.64
CA PRO A 236 -7.99 -27.82 -1.75
C PRO A 236 -6.51 -27.95 -1.40
N ASP A 237 -5.80 -28.81 -2.14
CA ASP A 237 -4.36 -29.00 -2.00
C ASP A 237 -3.55 -27.79 -2.48
N VAL A 238 -4.11 -27.05 -3.43
CA VAL A 238 -3.53 -25.83 -4.01
C VAL A 238 -4.63 -24.90 -4.52
N ILE A 239 -4.41 -23.60 -4.38
CA ILE A 239 -5.27 -22.57 -4.94
C ILE A 239 -4.63 -21.95 -6.16
N ASN A 240 -5.38 -21.95 -7.26
CA ASN A 240 -5.15 -21.11 -8.41
C ASN A 240 -6.03 -19.86 -8.30
N ASN A 241 -5.41 -18.75 -7.88
CA ASN A 241 -6.10 -17.49 -7.66
C ASN A 241 -6.15 -16.66 -8.94
N ILE A 242 -7.36 -16.22 -9.30
CA ILE A 242 -7.59 -15.38 -10.47
C ILE A 242 -7.72 -13.92 -10.05
N GLY A 243 -7.49 -12.98 -10.97
CA GLY A 243 -7.63 -11.55 -10.68
C GLY A 243 -6.63 -11.04 -9.64
N ILE A 244 -5.35 -11.40 -9.80
CA ILE A 244 -4.25 -11.10 -8.86
C ILE A 244 -4.26 -9.62 -8.43
N THR A 245 -4.55 -9.40 -7.16
CA THR A 245 -4.57 -8.06 -6.55
C THR A 245 -3.29 -7.80 -5.77
N ALA A 246 -3.00 -6.50 -5.56
CA ALA A 246 -1.94 -6.13 -4.65
C ALA A 246 -2.30 -6.56 -3.22
N LYS A 247 -1.30 -6.74 -2.37
CA LYS A 247 -1.47 -7.20 -1.00
C LYS A 247 -2.51 -6.42 -0.18
N HIS A 248 -2.57 -5.11 -0.36
CA HIS A 248 -3.53 -4.19 0.28
C HIS A 248 -4.92 -4.17 -0.35
N GLN A 249 -5.21 -5.14 -1.22
CA GLN A 249 -6.51 -5.31 -1.89
C GLN A 249 -6.99 -6.75 -1.75
N GLN A 250 -6.21 -7.60 -1.08
CA GLN A 250 -6.60 -8.98 -0.80
C GLN A 250 -7.52 -8.97 0.41
N SER A 251 -8.62 -9.71 0.40
CA SER A 251 -9.46 -9.84 1.59
C SER A 251 -8.74 -10.53 2.74
N ILE A 252 -9.30 -10.40 3.94
CA ILE A 252 -8.87 -11.19 5.12
C ILE A 252 -8.91 -12.69 4.81
N THR A 253 -9.95 -13.15 4.10
CA THR A 253 -10.10 -14.55 3.71
C THR A 253 -8.97 -15.00 2.81
N GLU A 254 -8.64 -14.26 1.75
CA GLU A 254 -7.51 -14.60 0.88
C GLU A 254 -6.20 -14.63 1.66
N ARG A 255 -5.97 -13.62 2.52
CA ARG A 255 -4.76 -13.56 3.35
C ARG A 255 -4.69 -14.77 4.31
N LYS A 256 -5.80 -15.22 4.89
CA LYS A 256 -5.85 -16.43 5.72
C LYS A 256 -5.58 -17.69 4.89
N LEU A 257 -6.22 -17.85 3.74
CA LEU A 257 -5.99 -18.97 2.83
C LEU A 257 -4.53 -19.06 2.38
N ARG A 258 -3.89 -17.95 2.01
CA ARG A 258 -2.45 -17.89 1.65
C ARG A 258 -1.49 -18.31 2.76
N ARG A 259 -1.96 -18.38 4.01
CA ARG A 259 -1.18 -18.91 5.15
C ARG A 259 -1.41 -20.41 5.36
N MET A 260 -2.53 -20.94 4.89
CA MET A 260 -2.95 -22.33 5.11
C MET A 260 -2.73 -23.24 3.90
N ILE A 261 -2.87 -22.69 2.69
CA ILE A 261 -2.89 -23.43 1.42
C ILE A 261 -1.87 -22.80 0.45
N PRO A 262 -1.13 -23.60 -0.34
CA PRO A 262 -0.30 -23.09 -1.42
C PRO A 262 -1.10 -22.30 -2.48
N PHE A 263 -0.57 -21.17 -2.95
CA PHE A 263 -1.13 -20.39 -4.05
C PHE A 263 -0.20 -20.43 -5.26
N THR A 264 -0.75 -20.50 -6.47
CA THR A 264 0.04 -20.50 -7.71
C THR A 264 0.61 -19.12 -8.02
N SER A 265 -0.15 -18.03 -7.80
CA SER A 265 0.16 -16.73 -8.41
C SER A 265 0.31 -15.58 -7.40
N PHE A 266 1.25 -14.67 -7.69
CA PHE A 266 1.54 -13.45 -6.93
C PHE A 266 1.78 -12.26 -7.88
N GLY A 267 1.47 -11.04 -7.42
CA GLY A 267 1.49 -9.83 -8.27
C GLY A 267 2.90 -9.31 -8.61
N VAL A 268 3.12 -8.92 -9.87
CA VAL A 268 4.36 -8.24 -10.33
C VAL A 268 4.43 -6.76 -9.89
N GLY A 269 3.37 -6.23 -9.27
CA GLY A 269 3.26 -4.83 -8.86
C GLY A 269 2.65 -3.92 -9.95
N ASN A 270 2.70 -2.61 -9.74
CA ASN A 270 2.13 -1.62 -10.67
C ASN A 270 3.09 -1.26 -11.81
N LYS A 271 2.60 -0.47 -12.79
CA LYS A 271 3.34 -0.07 -14.02
C LYS A 271 4.66 0.67 -13.76
N PHE A 272 4.89 1.18 -12.55
CA PHE A 272 6.13 1.85 -12.15
C PHE A 272 7.07 0.93 -11.35
N HIS A 273 6.50 0.04 -10.53
CA HIS A 273 7.26 -0.83 -9.64
C HIS A 273 8.26 -1.71 -10.40
N LEU A 274 7.81 -2.38 -11.46
CA LEU A 274 8.65 -3.27 -12.24
C LEU A 274 9.81 -2.52 -12.93
N PRO A 275 9.59 -1.43 -13.69
CA PRO A 275 10.68 -0.63 -14.23
C PRO A 275 11.67 -0.14 -13.17
N ALA A 276 11.19 0.33 -12.01
CA ALA A 276 12.05 0.79 -10.92
C ALA A 276 12.94 -0.35 -10.38
N MET A 277 12.40 -1.56 -10.24
CA MET A 277 13.15 -2.75 -9.84
C MET A 277 14.19 -3.14 -10.89
N MET A 278 13.84 -3.14 -12.18
CA MET A 278 14.78 -3.46 -13.27
C MET A 278 15.96 -2.47 -13.32
N VAL A 279 15.71 -1.17 -13.16
CA VAL A 279 16.76 -0.13 -13.09
C VAL A 279 17.67 -0.34 -11.88
N LYS A 280 17.10 -0.66 -10.70
CA LYS A 280 17.86 -0.88 -9.47
C LYS A 280 18.92 -1.98 -9.62
N TYR A 281 18.58 -3.09 -10.28
CA TYR A 281 19.48 -4.23 -10.46
C TYR A 281 20.25 -4.22 -11.80
N ARG A 282 20.01 -3.22 -12.66
CA ARG A 282 20.74 -2.94 -13.92
C ARG A 282 20.82 -4.09 -14.94
N ARG A 283 19.96 -5.11 -14.84
CA ARG A 283 19.84 -6.18 -15.86
C ARG A 283 18.52 -6.01 -16.62
N PHE A 284 18.59 -6.08 -17.96
CA PHE A 284 17.48 -5.80 -18.89
C PHE A 284 16.91 -4.37 -18.83
N ALA A 285 17.50 -3.46 -18.06
CA ALA A 285 17.03 -2.07 -17.95
C ALA A 285 17.07 -1.32 -19.31
N GLU A 286 17.96 -1.72 -20.21
CA GLU A 286 18.09 -1.18 -21.58
C GLU A 286 16.91 -1.51 -22.51
N LEU A 287 16.09 -2.50 -22.15
CA LEU A 287 14.85 -2.83 -22.85
C LEU A 287 13.74 -1.84 -22.50
N LEU A 288 13.79 -1.18 -21.34
CA LEU A 288 12.73 -0.28 -20.90
C LEU A 288 12.62 0.91 -21.85
N VAL A 289 11.39 1.19 -22.27
CA VAL A 289 11.08 2.45 -22.95
C VAL A 289 11.35 3.61 -21.97
N PRO A 290 12.14 4.64 -22.36
CA PRO A 290 12.41 5.78 -21.50
C PRO A 290 11.12 6.40 -20.97
N PHE A 291 11.09 6.70 -19.67
CA PHE A 291 9.91 7.23 -18.99
C PHE A 291 10.26 8.21 -17.87
N LYS A 292 9.32 9.12 -17.56
CA LYS A 292 9.32 9.97 -16.37
C LYS A 292 7.93 9.91 -15.69
N VAL A 293 7.89 10.06 -14.38
CA VAL A 293 6.63 10.27 -13.64
C VAL A 293 6.22 11.74 -13.80
N VAL A 294 4.96 12.00 -14.10
CA VAL A 294 4.43 13.36 -14.27
C VAL A 294 4.00 13.87 -12.90
N THR A 295 4.81 14.75 -12.30
CA THR A 295 4.49 15.42 -11.03
C THR A 295 4.04 16.86 -11.20
N ASP A 296 4.32 17.43 -12.37
CA ASP A 296 4.08 18.83 -12.72
C ASP A 296 4.07 18.97 -14.26
N GLU A 297 3.71 20.16 -14.71
CA GLU A 297 3.60 20.50 -16.12
C GLU A 297 4.97 20.59 -16.82
N ASP A 298 6.01 21.05 -16.11
CA ASP A 298 7.35 21.25 -16.66
C ASP A 298 7.94 19.93 -17.16
N ILE A 299 7.71 18.83 -16.43
CA ILE A 299 8.14 17.50 -16.87
C ILE A 299 7.58 17.14 -18.24
N VAL A 300 6.29 17.43 -18.50
CA VAL A 300 5.64 17.11 -19.79
C VAL A 300 6.20 18.00 -20.90
N ASN A 301 6.32 19.30 -20.64
CA ASN A 301 6.83 20.27 -21.59
C ASN A 301 8.31 20.05 -21.94
N GLU A 302 9.15 19.76 -20.95
CA GLU A 302 10.58 19.42 -21.13
C GLU A 302 10.71 18.14 -21.96
N TYR A 303 9.94 17.11 -21.59
CA TYR A 303 9.97 15.83 -22.30
C TYR A 303 9.58 16.00 -23.77
N LEU A 304 8.50 16.73 -24.07
CA LEU A 304 8.02 16.96 -25.44
C LEU A 304 8.92 17.92 -26.26
N SER A 305 9.75 18.71 -25.59
CA SER A 305 10.75 19.54 -26.26
C SER A 305 11.94 18.71 -26.73
N ASN A 306 12.31 17.69 -25.97
CA ASN A 306 13.36 16.74 -26.31
C ASN A 306 12.88 15.64 -27.28
N GLU A 307 11.65 15.15 -27.09
CA GLU A 307 11.01 14.08 -27.87
C GLU A 307 9.70 14.61 -28.47
N GLN A 308 9.63 14.84 -29.78
CA GLN A 308 8.46 15.47 -30.43
C GLN A 308 7.16 14.65 -30.35
N MET A 309 7.22 13.40 -29.85
CA MET A 309 6.06 12.54 -29.63
C MET A 309 6.24 11.69 -28.37
N ALA A 310 5.19 11.62 -27.55
CA ALA A 310 5.18 10.86 -26.31
C ALA A 310 3.85 10.14 -26.07
N VAL A 311 3.89 9.14 -25.19
CA VAL A 311 2.73 8.39 -24.71
C VAL A 311 2.55 8.66 -23.23
N LEU A 312 1.38 9.13 -22.84
CA LEU A 312 0.99 9.37 -21.45
C LEU A 312 0.09 8.23 -20.99
N LYS A 313 0.46 7.58 -19.89
CA LYS A 313 -0.27 6.44 -19.33
C LYS A 313 -0.55 6.66 -17.84
N PRO A 314 -1.73 6.29 -17.33
CA PRO A 314 -1.97 6.30 -15.89
C PRO A 314 -1.13 5.21 -15.21
N ILE A 315 -0.51 5.55 -14.08
CA ILE A 315 0.30 4.63 -13.25
C ILE A 315 -0.58 3.52 -12.67
N SER A 316 -1.82 3.86 -12.28
CA SER A 316 -2.85 2.95 -11.82
C SER A 316 -4.04 2.93 -12.80
N GLY A 317 -4.31 1.78 -13.42
CA GLY A 317 -5.43 1.61 -14.36
C GLY A 317 -5.25 0.41 -15.30
N ALA A 318 -6.36 -0.22 -15.71
CA ALA A 318 -6.40 -1.41 -16.57
C ALA A 318 -6.96 -1.10 -17.97
N ARG A 319 -6.84 -2.05 -18.91
CA ARG A 319 -7.52 -2.09 -20.24
C ARG A 319 -7.16 -1.00 -21.26
N GLY A 320 -6.13 -0.20 -21.03
CA GLY A 320 -5.64 0.78 -22.02
C GLY A 320 -6.53 2.02 -22.18
N GLU A 321 -7.42 2.27 -21.23
CA GLU A 321 -8.20 3.49 -21.15
C GLU A 321 -7.32 4.66 -20.64
N ARG A 322 -7.64 5.87 -21.08
CA ARG A 322 -6.92 7.11 -20.73
C ARG A 322 -5.43 7.10 -21.10
N ILE A 323 -5.09 6.43 -22.20
CA ILE A 323 -3.76 6.52 -22.82
C ILE A 323 -3.81 7.63 -23.86
N TYR A 324 -2.96 8.64 -23.69
CA TYR A 324 -2.86 9.77 -24.62
C TYR A 324 -1.58 9.69 -25.42
N PHE A 325 -1.70 9.90 -26.73
CA PHE A 325 -0.56 10.15 -27.61
C PHE A 325 -0.47 11.65 -27.84
N VAL A 326 0.69 12.23 -27.55
CA VAL A 326 0.89 13.67 -27.72
C VAL A 326 2.01 13.91 -28.71
N LYS A 327 1.72 14.70 -29.74
CA LYS A 327 2.69 15.13 -30.75
C LYS A 327 2.81 16.66 -30.72
N LYS A 328 4.04 17.15 -30.56
CA LYS A 328 4.35 18.58 -30.61
C LYS A 328 4.74 18.98 -32.04
N LYS A 329 4.24 20.12 -32.51
CA LYS A 329 4.64 20.76 -33.78
C LYS A 329 4.63 22.27 -33.60
N GLY A 330 5.80 22.85 -33.34
CA GLY A 330 5.91 24.26 -32.94
C GLY A 330 5.17 24.51 -31.61
N ASN A 331 4.25 25.49 -31.58
CA ASN A 331 3.40 25.81 -30.42
C ASN A 331 2.04 25.09 -30.40
N ARG A 332 1.89 24.02 -31.19
CA ARG A 332 0.66 23.22 -31.22
C ARG A 332 0.93 21.80 -30.75
N PHE A 333 -0.04 21.25 -30.03
CA PHE A 333 -0.03 19.91 -29.45
C PHE A 333 -1.23 19.14 -29.99
N THR A 334 -0.96 18.09 -30.75
CA THR A 334 -1.97 17.09 -31.10
C THR A 334 -2.05 16.10 -29.96
N VAL A 335 -3.20 16.01 -29.29
CA VAL A 335 -3.49 15.00 -28.27
C VAL A 335 -4.50 14.03 -28.85
N SER A 336 -4.11 12.75 -28.95
CA SER A 336 -4.97 11.69 -29.45
C SER A 336 -5.32 10.71 -28.33
N GLU A 337 -6.61 10.39 -28.20
CA GLU A 337 -7.13 9.33 -27.34
C GLU A 337 -8.04 8.44 -28.20
N HIS A 338 -7.67 7.18 -28.36
CA HIS A 338 -8.36 6.27 -29.28
C HIS A 338 -8.45 6.83 -30.72
N GLN A 339 -9.66 7.10 -31.24
CA GLN A 339 -9.89 7.68 -32.56
C GLN A 339 -10.15 9.20 -32.51
N GLN A 340 -10.17 9.79 -31.32
CA GLN A 340 -10.41 11.22 -31.15
C GLN A 340 -9.08 11.96 -31.13
N GLU A 341 -9.02 13.06 -31.87
CA GLU A 341 -7.86 13.94 -31.93
C GLU A 341 -8.29 15.36 -31.59
N ARG A 342 -7.52 16.02 -30.71
CA ARG A 342 -7.66 17.45 -30.43
C ARG A 342 -6.33 18.16 -30.66
N ILE A 343 -6.41 19.34 -31.25
CA ILE A 343 -5.25 20.21 -31.46
C ILE A 343 -5.35 21.38 -30.48
N LEU A 344 -4.35 21.50 -29.62
CA LEU A 344 -4.29 22.50 -28.56
C LEU A 344 -3.15 23.48 -28.83
N ASN A 345 -3.33 24.75 -28.46
CA ASN A 345 -2.23 25.69 -28.31
C ASN A 345 -1.57 25.49 -26.92
N GLN A 346 -0.48 26.20 -26.63
CA GLN A 346 0.26 26.04 -25.37
C GLN A 346 -0.64 26.22 -24.14
N ASP A 347 -1.43 27.31 -24.06
CA ASP A 347 -2.26 27.59 -22.88
C ASP A 347 -3.32 26.50 -22.64
N LYS A 348 -4.02 26.05 -23.70
CA LYS A 348 -5.01 24.98 -23.58
C LYS A 348 -4.38 23.62 -23.30
N PHE A 349 -3.15 23.39 -23.76
CA PHE A 349 -2.41 22.17 -23.46
C PHE A 349 -2.01 22.12 -21.98
N ASN A 350 -1.56 23.26 -21.42
CA ASN A 350 -1.24 23.41 -20.01
C ASN A 350 -2.47 23.20 -19.12
N ASP A 351 -3.59 23.83 -19.46
CA ASP A 351 -4.88 23.60 -18.79
C ASP A 351 -5.31 22.12 -18.87
N TRP A 352 -5.12 21.48 -20.02
CA TRP A 352 -5.39 20.05 -20.17
C TRP A 352 -4.49 19.18 -19.26
N ILE A 353 -3.20 19.51 -19.11
CA ILE A 353 -2.30 18.83 -18.18
C ILE A 353 -2.81 18.95 -16.75
N GLN A 354 -3.15 20.16 -16.30
CA GLN A 354 -3.63 20.43 -14.95
C GLN A 354 -4.93 19.67 -14.65
N THR A 355 -5.88 19.72 -15.59
CA THR A 355 -7.23 19.18 -15.40
C THR A 355 -7.32 17.68 -15.64
N THR A 356 -6.44 17.09 -16.46
CA THR A 356 -6.51 15.68 -16.87
C THR A 356 -5.36 14.85 -16.31
N LEU A 357 -4.12 15.33 -16.40
CA LEU A 357 -2.96 14.54 -15.99
C LEU A 357 -2.71 14.69 -14.49
N LEU A 358 -2.59 15.91 -13.96
CA LEU A 358 -2.18 16.16 -12.57
C LEU A 358 -3.27 15.85 -11.53
N LYS A 359 -4.54 15.74 -11.96
CA LYS A 359 -5.61 15.18 -11.10
C LYS A 359 -5.43 13.69 -10.81
N PHE A 360 -4.62 12.98 -11.60
CA PHE A 360 -4.38 11.55 -11.45
C PHE A 360 -2.87 11.26 -11.48
N SER A 361 -2.46 10.04 -11.15
CA SER A 361 -1.04 9.66 -11.25
C SER A 361 -0.70 9.18 -12.66
N TYR A 362 0.04 10.00 -13.43
CA TYR A 362 0.47 9.67 -14.80
C TYR A 362 1.99 9.50 -14.95
N MET A 363 2.37 8.77 -15.98
CA MET A 363 3.74 8.72 -16.48
C MET A 363 3.78 9.10 -17.96
N ILE A 364 4.87 9.74 -18.37
CA ILE A 364 5.19 10.04 -19.77
C ILE A 364 6.27 9.07 -20.26
N GLN A 365 6.05 8.46 -21.42
CA GLN A 365 6.96 7.50 -22.06
C GLN A 365 7.28 7.94 -23.49
N ARG A 366 8.46 7.55 -23.98
CA ARG A 366 8.81 7.72 -25.39
C ARG A 366 7.83 6.93 -26.26
N TYR A 367 7.40 7.53 -27.37
CA TYR A 367 6.70 6.78 -28.41
C TYR A 367 7.69 5.92 -29.21
N VAL A 368 7.54 4.59 -29.13
CA VAL A 368 8.32 3.64 -29.93
C VAL A 368 7.54 3.36 -31.21
N GLU A 369 8.09 3.76 -32.35
CA GLU A 369 7.44 3.58 -33.65
C GLU A 369 7.65 2.14 -34.15
N CYS A 370 6.65 1.29 -33.97
CA CYS A 370 6.58 -0.08 -34.48
C CYS A 370 5.44 -0.20 -35.47
N LYS A 371 5.76 -0.15 -36.77
CA LYS A 371 4.80 -0.28 -37.87
C LYS A 371 5.30 -1.27 -38.91
N THR A 372 4.37 -1.99 -39.53
CA THR A 372 4.65 -2.80 -40.71
C THR A 372 5.00 -1.88 -41.90
N LYS A 373 5.57 -2.45 -42.96
CA LYS A 373 5.80 -1.79 -44.26
C LYS A 373 4.53 -1.18 -44.85
N ASP A 374 3.37 -1.78 -44.53
CA ASP A 374 2.05 -1.31 -44.96
C ASP A 374 1.50 -0.15 -44.09
N GLY A 375 2.24 0.22 -43.04
CA GLY A 375 1.93 1.31 -42.11
C GLY A 375 1.08 0.92 -40.91
N GLU A 376 0.84 -0.38 -40.69
CA GLU A 376 0.00 -0.89 -39.59
C GLU A 376 0.80 -0.94 -38.28
N PRO A 377 0.31 -0.39 -37.16
CA PRO A 377 1.02 -0.49 -35.88
C PRO A 377 1.03 -1.93 -35.37
N PHE A 378 2.14 -2.38 -34.79
CA PHE A 378 2.19 -3.70 -34.16
C PHE A 378 3.04 -3.73 -32.89
N ASP A 379 2.72 -4.66 -32.00
CA ASP A 379 3.59 -5.11 -30.92
C ASP A 379 3.63 -6.65 -30.87
N ILE A 380 4.42 -7.20 -29.97
CA ILE A 380 4.61 -8.65 -29.82
C ILE A 380 4.24 -9.05 -28.40
N ARG A 381 3.21 -9.89 -28.25
CA ARG A 381 2.82 -10.48 -26.97
C ARG A 381 3.51 -11.83 -26.81
N ALA A 382 4.32 -11.98 -25.76
CA ALA A 382 4.82 -13.27 -25.32
C ALA A 382 4.06 -13.70 -24.05
N HIS A 383 3.26 -14.75 -24.17
CA HIS A 383 2.56 -15.40 -23.07
C HIS A 383 3.43 -16.52 -22.49
N MET A 384 3.83 -16.34 -21.23
CA MET A 384 4.80 -17.16 -20.52
C MET A 384 4.12 -17.85 -19.34
N GLN A 385 4.31 -19.16 -19.17
CA GLN A 385 3.78 -19.91 -18.02
C GLN A 385 4.81 -20.92 -17.52
N LYS A 386 4.75 -21.24 -16.23
CA LYS A 386 5.44 -22.42 -15.71
C LYS A 386 4.71 -23.70 -16.11
N ASP A 387 5.46 -24.73 -16.46
CA ASP A 387 4.94 -26.05 -16.79
C ASP A 387 4.77 -26.94 -15.53
N LYS A 388 4.37 -28.20 -15.74
CA LYS A 388 4.24 -29.23 -14.67
C LYS A 388 5.56 -29.58 -13.96
N LYS A 389 6.71 -29.09 -14.45
CA LYS A 389 8.01 -29.24 -13.80
C LYS A 389 8.46 -27.96 -13.11
N GLY A 390 7.60 -26.94 -13.04
CA GLY A 390 7.90 -25.63 -12.49
C GLY A 390 8.80 -24.76 -13.37
N LYS A 391 9.02 -25.12 -14.64
CA LYS A 391 9.93 -24.42 -15.55
C LYS A 391 9.17 -23.45 -16.45
N TRP A 392 9.74 -22.25 -16.66
CA TRP A 392 9.17 -21.27 -17.56
C TRP A 392 9.22 -21.74 -19.02
N GLN A 393 8.09 -21.62 -19.71
CA GLN A 393 7.92 -21.93 -21.11
C GLN A 393 7.18 -20.79 -21.82
N ILE A 394 7.33 -20.72 -23.15
CA ILE A 394 6.51 -19.86 -24.00
C ILE A 394 5.23 -20.63 -24.34
N THR A 395 4.10 -20.28 -23.71
CA THR A 395 2.78 -20.84 -24.08
C THR A 395 2.39 -20.37 -25.47
N ARG A 396 2.57 -19.08 -25.76
CA ARG A 396 2.37 -18.52 -27.10
C ARG A 396 3.15 -17.22 -27.26
N ILE A 397 3.71 -16.99 -28.45
CA ILE A 397 4.28 -15.69 -28.81
C ILE A 397 3.72 -15.27 -30.17
N TYR A 398 3.14 -14.09 -30.24
CA TYR A 398 2.43 -13.64 -31.43
C TYR A 398 2.40 -12.11 -31.53
N PRO A 399 2.50 -11.55 -32.76
CA PRO A 399 2.26 -10.15 -33.01
C PRO A 399 0.78 -9.80 -32.89
N ARG A 400 0.52 -8.61 -32.35
CA ARG A 400 -0.79 -7.95 -32.39
C ARG A 400 -0.69 -6.80 -33.38
N ILE A 401 -1.43 -6.87 -34.48
CA ILE A 401 -1.36 -5.89 -35.57
C ILE A 401 -2.67 -5.09 -35.57
N GLY A 402 -2.57 -3.77 -35.41
CA GLY A 402 -3.71 -2.86 -35.44
C GLY A 402 -4.07 -2.43 -36.85
N SER A 403 -5.20 -1.75 -37.01
CA SER A 403 -5.61 -1.21 -38.31
C SER A 403 -4.71 -0.03 -38.74
N LYS A 404 -4.60 0.20 -40.06
CA LYS A 404 -3.74 1.24 -40.66
C LYS A 404 -3.99 2.66 -40.16
N HIS A 405 -5.20 2.95 -39.68
CA HIS A 405 -5.59 4.26 -39.13
C HIS A 405 -5.49 4.34 -37.60
N SER A 406 -5.11 3.25 -36.94
CA SER A 406 -4.91 3.21 -35.50
C SER A 406 -3.47 3.60 -35.14
N ILE A 407 -3.29 4.18 -33.95
CA ILE A 407 -1.97 4.36 -33.31
C ILE A 407 -1.63 3.14 -32.43
N LEU A 408 -2.64 2.33 -32.09
CA LEU A 408 -2.54 1.16 -31.21
C LEU A 408 -2.68 -0.17 -31.98
N SER A 409 -1.90 -1.15 -31.54
CA SER A 409 -1.87 -2.56 -31.95
C SER A 409 -3.01 -3.42 -31.35
N ASN A 410 -4.23 -2.87 -31.23
CA ASN A 410 -5.31 -3.56 -30.51
C ASN A 410 -6.11 -4.53 -31.41
N ILE A 411 -6.08 -5.83 -31.09
CA ILE A 411 -6.85 -6.87 -31.79
C ILE A 411 -8.35 -6.68 -31.60
N SER A 412 -8.81 -6.28 -30.40
CA SER A 412 -10.24 -6.20 -30.06
C SER A 412 -11.02 -5.12 -30.82
N ARG A 413 -10.34 -4.34 -31.68
CA ARG A 413 -10.91 -3.23 -32.46
C ARG A 413 -10.62 -3.36 -33.96
N GLY A 414 -10.72 -4.59 -34.47
CA GLY A 414 -10.51 -4.91 -35.89
C GLY A 414 -9.05 -5.13 -36.28
N GLY A 415 -8.18 -5.39 -35.30
CA GLY A 415 -6.81 -5.84 -35.54
C GLY A 415 -6.73 -7.34 -35.84
N ARG A 416 -5.55 -7.82 -36.18
CA ARG A 416 -5.28 -9.22 -36.53
C ARG A 416 -4.04 -9.75 -35.81
N THR A 417 -3.88 -11.06 -35.85
CA THR A 417 -2.65 -11.74 -35.42
C THR A 417 -2.21 -12.71 -36.51
N GLU A 418 -0.92 -13.02 -36.54
CA GLU A 418 -0.30 -13.98 -37.45
C GLU A 418 0.89 -14.66 -36.75
N GLU A 419 1.60 -15.55 -37.44
CA GLU A 419 2.81 -16.17 -36.89
C GLU A 419 3.97 -15.16 -36.78
N LEU A 420 4.63 -15.11 -35.61
CA LEU A 420 5.72 -14.15 -35.34
C LEU A 420 6.82 -14.21 -36.41
N LYS A 421 7.25 -15.42 -36.74
CA LYS A 421 8.29 -15.64 -37.75
C LYS A 421 7.89 -15.10 -39.12
N THR A 422 6.62 -15.28 -39.50
CA THR A 422 6.09 -14.80 -40.78
C THR A 422 6.14 -13.28 -40.85
N LEU A 423 5.67 -12.59 -39.80
CA LEU A 423 5.76 -11.14 -39.71
C LEU A 423 7.22 -10.67 -39.81
N LEU A 424 8.11 -11.22 -38.98
CA LEU A 424 9.50 -10.76 -38.92
C LEU A 424 10.26 -10.99 -40.24
N VAL A 425 10.00 -12.09 -40.95
CA VAL A 425 10.56 -12.34 -42.29
C VAL A 425 10.01 -11.35 -43.31
N LYS A 426 8.70 -11.06 -43.28
CA LYS A 426 8.08 -10.05 -44.15
C LYS A 426 8.66 -8.66 -43.93
N GLU A 427 8.83 -8.25 -42.67
CA GLU A 427 9.24 -6.90 -42.32
C GLU A 427 10.76 -6.68 -42.43
N PHE A 428 11.58 -7.65 -42.01
CA PHE A 428 13.04 -7.47 -41.91
C PHE A 428 13.86 -8.31 -42.91
N GLY A 429 13.20 -9.15 -43.73
CA GLY A 429 13.84 -10.07 -44.67
C GLY A 429 14.19 -11.42 -44.03
N ASP A 430 14.45 -12.44 -44.85
CA ASP A 430 14.50 -13.84 -44.40
C ASP A 430 15.56 -14.12 -43.31
N ALA A 431 16.82 -13.78 -43.57
CA ALA A 431 17.92 -14.06 -42.63
C ALA A 431 17.75 -13.28 -41.31
N LYS A 432 17.48 -11.97 -41.38
CA LYS A 432 17.31 -11.13 -40.19
C LYS A 432 16.04 -11.48 -39.41
N GLY A 433 14.92 -11.68 -40.11
CA GLY A 433 13.64 -12.02 -39.51
C GLY A 433 13.68 -13.33 -38.74
N ARG A 434 14.31 -14.38 -39.30
CA ARG A 434 14.54 -15.65 -38.58
C ARG A 434 15.45 -15.46 -37.35
N ASN A 435 16.47 -14.62 -37.45
CA ASN A 435 17.33 -14.33 -36.30
C ASN A 435 16.56 -13.60 -35.19
N TYR A 436 15.77 -12.58 -35.54
CA TYR A 436 14.96 -11.85 -34.57
C TYR A 436 13.88 -12.71 -33.90
N ASP A 437 13.25 -13.66 -34.62
CA ASP A 437 12.33 -14.63 -33.99
C ASP A 437 13.05 -15.46 -32.90
N LYS A 438 14.25 -15.96 -33.21
CA LYS A 438 15.07 -16.73 -32.26
C LYS A 438 15.50 -15.88 -31.06
N GLU A 439 15.96 -14.65 -31.30
CA GLU A 439 16.38 -13.72 -30.26
C GLU A 439 15.24 -13.30 -29.34
N LEU A 440 14.05 -13.00 -29.88
CA LEU A 440 12.87 -12.62 -29.10
C LEU A 440 12.37 -13.74 -28.21
N ARG A 441 12.37 -14.99 -28.71
CA ARG A 441 11.99 -16.17 -27.91
C ARG A 441 12.96 -16.39 -26.76
N LYS A 442 14.26 -16.32 -27.04
CA LYS A 442 15.32 -16.42 -26.02
C LYS A 442 15.20 -15.29 -24.99
N LEU A 443 15.04 -14.05 -25.45
CA LEU A 443 14.88 -12.87 -24.62
C LEU A 443 13.67 -13.00 -23.70
N SER A 444 12.55 -13.50 -24.21
CA SER A 444 11.31 -13.67 -23.44
C SER A 444 11.50 -14.64 -22.27
N LEU A 445 12.19 -15.77 -22.50
CA LEU A 445 12.52 -16.73 -21.43
C LEU A 445 13.47 -16.12 -20.39
N GLU A 446 14.60 -15.55 -20.84
CA GLU A 446 15.61 -15.00 -19.92
C GLU A 446 15.08 -13.79 -19.13
N LEU A 447 14.24 -12.95 -19.75
CA LEU A 447 13.58 -11.83 -19.10
C LEU A 447 12.58 -12.36 -18.05
N THR A 448 11.73 -13.31 -18.39
CA THR A 448 10.77 -13.90 -17.45
C THR A 448 11.43 -14.56 -16.26
N GLU A 449 12.49 -15.36 -16.46
CA GLU A 449 13.26 -15.95 -15.37
C GLU A 449 13.88 -14.88 -14.46
N TYR A 450 14.37 -13.79 -15.04
CA TYR A 450 14.88 -12.66 -14.30
C TYR A 450 13.78 -11.96 -13.49
N LEU A 451 12.61 -11.71 -14.09
CA LEU A 451 11.46 -11.11 -13.42
C LEU A 451 11.01 -11.99 -12.25
N ASP A 452 10.82 -13.29 -12.47
CA ASP A 452 10.43 -14.22 -11.42
C ASP A 452 11.43 -14.19 -10.25
N ARG A 453 12.73 -14.17 -10.54
CA ARG A 453 13.78 -14.09 -9.51
C ARG A 453 13.71 -12.82 -8.67
N ILE A 454 13.54 -11.63 -9.28
CA ILE A 454 13.43 -10.37 -8.51
C ILE A 454 12.11 -10.28 -7.72
N HIS A 455 11.15 -11.17 -8.03
CA HIS A 455 9.91 -11.40 -7.29
C HIS A 455 9.99 -12.66 -6.41
N ASN A 456 11.19 -13.08 -5.97
CA ASN A 456 11.38 -14.24 -5.07
C ASN A 456 10.73 -15.53 -5.58
N PHE A 457 10.80 -15.74 -6.90
CA PHE A 457 10.26 -16.89 -7.63
C PHE A 457 8.75 -17.06 -7.53
N SER A 458 8.00 -16.03 -7.13
CA SER A 458 6.57 -16.11 -6.81
C SER A 458 5.63 -16.04 -8.02
N LEU A 459 6.14 -15.92 -9.24
CA LEU A 459 5.32 -15.76 -10.44
C LEU A 459 5.06 -17.12 -11.10
N ASP A 460 3.95 -17.25 -11.81
CA ASP A 460 3.49 -18.46 -12.48
C ASP A 460 3.14 -18.23 -13.94
N GLU A 461 2.59 -17.05 -14.25
CA GLU A 461 2.18 -16.63 -15.56
C GLU A 461 2.48 -15.14 -15.80
N LEU A 462 3.02 -14.83 -16.98
CA LEU A 462 3.33 -13.46 -17.41
C LEU A 462 2.97 -13.24 -18.88
N GLY A 463 2.40 -12.07 -19.17
CA GLY A 463 2.34 -11.53 -20.51
C GLY A 463 3.38 -10.42 -20.67
N LEU A 464 4.35 -10.63 -21.56
CA LEU A 464 5.34 -9.62 -21.93
C LEU A 464 4.87 -8.90 -23.20
N ASP A 465 4.83 -7.56 -23.14
CA ASP A 465 4.52 -6.71 -24.30
C ASP A 465 5.83 -6.15 -24.83
N LEU A 466 6.33 -6.79 -25.88
CA LEU A 466 7.59 -6.49 -26.52
C LEU A 466 7.36 -5.71 -27.81
N ALA A 467 8.38 -4.97 -28.23
CA ALA A 467 8.39 -4.24 -29.49
C ALA A 467 9.75 -4.39 -30.17
N ILE A 468 9.75 -4.34 -31.50
CA ILE A 468 10.96 -4.25 -32.33
C ILE A 468 10.82 -3.02 -33.22
N ASP A 469 11.76 -2.08 -33.11
CA ASP A 469 11.74 -0.88 -33.95
C ASP A 469 12.39 -1.12 -35.33
N LYS A 470 12.31 -0.11 -36.21
CA LYS A 470 12.89 -0.17 -37.57
C LYS A 470 14.41 -0.41 -37.62
N THR A 471 15.13 -0.17 -36.51
CA THR A 471 16.57 -0.43 -36.40
C THR A 471 16.88 -1.86 -35.98
N GLY A 472 15.84 -2.62 -35.57
CA GLY A 472 15.97 -3.97 -35.01
C GLY A 472 16.16 -3.98 -33.50
N ARG A 473 16.04 -2.84 -32.81
CA ARG A 473 16.18 -2.78 -31.35
C ARG A 473 14.89 -3.28 -30.69
N PHE A 474 15.06 -4.11 -29.65
CA PHE A 474 13.97 -4.58 -28.81
C PHE A 474 13.64 -3.62 -27.67
N TRP A 475 12.36 -3.55 -27.36
CA TRP A 475 11.80 -2.74 -26.29
C TRP A 475 10.80 -3.57 -25.48
N LEU A 476 10.71 -3.30 -24.17
CA LEU A 476 9.69 -3.80 -23.27
C LEU A 476 8.73 -2.65 -22.91
N HIS A 477 7.48 -2.78 -23.33
CA HIS A 477 6.42 -1.83 -22.99
C HIS A 477 5.85 -2.08 -21.61
N GLU A 478 5.51 -3.34 -21.31
CA GLU A 478 4.94 -3.76 -20.04
C GLU A 478 5.13 -5.27 -19.82
N ALA A 479 5.02 -5.70 -18.57
CA ALA A 479 4.84 -7.10 -18.21
C ALA A 479 3.71 -7.18 -17.18
N ASN A 480 2.75 -8.08 -17.40
CA ASN A 480 1.54 -8.20 -16.57
C ASN A 480 1.30 -9.66 -16.16
N ASN A 481 0.73 -9.88 -14.98
CA ASN A 481 0.15 -11.19 -14.63
C ASN A 481 -1.16 -11.42 -15.39
N GLY A 482 -1.55 -12.69 -15.58
CA GLY A 482 -2.89 -13.03 -16.05
C GLY A 482 -3.26 -12.45 -17.41
N PRO A 483 -2.40 -12.48 -18.45
CA PRO A 483 -2.70 -11.87 -19.73
C PRO A 483 -3.94 -12.50 -20.39
N GLN A 484 -4.60 -11.78 -21.28
CA GLN A 484 -5.68 -12.33 -22.10
C GLN A 484 -5.15 -13.42 -23.06
N SER A 485 -5.94 -14.47 -23.27
CA SER A 485 -5.54 -15.68 -24.02
C SER A 485 -6.63 -16.23 -24.94
N THR A 486 -7.53 -15.37 -25.41
CA THR A 486 -8.73 -15.71 -26.21
C THR A 486 -8.48 -16.72 -27.35
N TYR A 487 -7.28 -16.75 -27.93
CA TYR A 487 -6.95 -17.62 -29.07
C TYR A 487 -6.19 -18.91 -28.71
N HIS A 488 -5.91 -19.17 -27.42
CA HIS A 488 -5.09 -20.31 -26.96
C HIS A 488 -5.41 -20.75 -25.52
N GLU A 489 -6.68 -20.76 -25.14
CA GLU A 489 -7.11 -21.20 -23.80
C GLU A 489 -6.73 -22.67 -23.50
N GLU A 490 -6.77 -23.58 -24.49
CA GLU A 490 -6.32 -24.98 -24.31
C GLU A 490 -4.83 -25.06 -23.94
N ALA A 491 -3.95 -24.41 -24.70
CA ALA A 491 -2.52 -24.40 -24.41
C ALA A 491 -2.21 -23.73 -23.06
N ARG A 492 -3.01 -22.72 -22.67
CA ARG A 492 -2.92 -22.10 -21.35
C ARG A 492 -3.29 -23.09 -20.25
N ALA A 493 -4.39 -23.82 -20.39
CA ALA A 493 -4.90 -24.76 -19.40
C ALA A 493 -3.85 -25.84 -19.07
N VAL A 494 -3.14 -26.37 -20.08
CA VAL A 494 -2.06 -27.37 -19.90
C VAL A 494 -1.06 -26.95 -18.82
N ASN A 495 -0.54 -25.73 -18.95
CA ASN A 495 0.45 -25.20 -18.01
C ASN A 495 -0.18 -24.77 -16.69
N THR A 496 -1.39 -24.19 -16.73
CA THR A 496 -2.13 -23.78 -15.53
C THR A 496 -2.39 -24.95 -14.58
N ILE A 497 -2.95 -26.05 -15.10
CA ILE A 497 -3.22 -27.26 -14.32
C ILE A 497 -1.91 -27.94 -13.93
N GLY A 498 -0.97 -28.08 -14.87
CA GLY A 498 0.31 -28.72 -14.62
C GLY A 498 1.09 -28.04 -13.50
N TYR A 499 1.17 -26.71 -13.51
CA TYR A 499 1.89 -25.98 -12.47
C TYR A 499 1.18 -26.01 -11.12
N ALA A 500 -0.16 -25.99 -11.08
CA ALA A 500 -0.90 -26.18 -9.83
C ALA A 500 -0.59 -27.55 -9.20
N ILE A 501 -0.59 -28.62 -10.01
CA ILE A 501 -0.16 -29.97 -9.58
C ILE A 501 1.26 -29.92 -9.04
N TYR A 502 2.21 -29.30 -9.76
CA TYR A 502 3.59 -29.15 -9.30
C TYR A 502 3.67 -28.46 -7.93
N ILE A 503 2.93 -27.37 -7.71
CA ILE A 503 2.91 -26.66 -6.42
C ILE A 503 2.34 -27.53 -5.30
N ALA A 504 1.26 -28.28 -5.57
CA ALA A 504 0.64 -29.18 -4.59
C ALA A 504 1.57 -30.35 -4.23
N GLU A 505 2.10 -31.07 -5.22
CA GLU A 505 3.01 -32.21 -5.03
C GLU A 505 4.27 -31.83 -4.25
N ASN A 506 4.79 -30.64 -4.53
CA ASN A 506 5.97 -30.13 -3.84
C ASN A 506 5.60 -29.29 -2.61
N ARG A 507 4.34 -29.05 -2.26
CA ARG A 507 3.91 -28.16 -1.16
C ARG A 507 4.68 -26.83 -1.09
N ILE A 508 4.84 -26.18 -2.24
CA ILE A 508 5.57 -24.90 -2.30
C ILE A 508 4.68 -23.80 -1.73
N VAL A 509 4.89 -23.47 -0.46
CA VAL A 509 4.16 -22.39 0.21
C VAL A 509 4.93 -21.08 0.10
N LYS A 510 4.31 -20.09 -0.52
CA LYS A 510 4.76 -18.70 -0.47
C LYS A 510 3.74 -17.90 0.33
N HIS A 511 4.24 -17.13 1.29
CA HIS A 511 3.40 -16.22 2.07
C HIS A 511 3.61 -14.79 1.62
N ASN A 512 2.62 -13.94 1.87
CA ASN A 512 2.81 -12.50 1.80
C ASN A 512 3.97 -12.11 2.72
N GLN A 513 5.13 -11.74 2.17
CA GLN A 513 6.23 -11.23 2.98
C GLN A 513 5.81 -9.87 3.56
N PHE A 514 5.72 -9.77 4.89
CA PHE A 514 5.56 -8.50 5.59
C PHE A 514 6.93 -7.97 5.99
N GLN A 515 7.15 -6.67 5.78
CA GLN A 515 8.32 -6.01 6.36
C GLN A 515 8.11 -5.92 7.87
N ASN A 516 8.64 -6.90 8.60
CA ASN A 516 8.59 -6.88 10.05
C ASN A 516 9.62 -5.88 10.59
N SER A 517 9.17 -4.99 11.47
CA SER A 517 10.05 -4.17 12.29
C SER A 517 10.93 -5.08 13.17
N PRO A 518 12.18 -4.72 13.48
CA PRO A 518 12.98 -5.46 14.48
C PRO A 518 12.33 -5.54 15.87
N LYS A 519 11.35 -4.66 16.15
CA LYS A 519 10.57 -4.64 17.40
C LYS A 519 9.18 -5.26 17.25
N GLN A 520 8.89 -5.89 16.10
CA GLN A 520 7.60 -6.51 15.87
C GLN A 520 7.37 -7.66 16.83
N PHE A 521 6.17 -7.74 17.40
CA PHE A 521 5.74 -8.89 18.18
C PHE A 521 5.81 -10.16 17.35
N ASN A 522 6.28 -11.24 17.98
CA ASN A 522 6.36 -12.57 17.39
C ASN A 522 5.77 -13.57 18.39
N VAL A 523 4.65 -14.16 18.02
CA VAL A 523 3.93 -15.10 18.89
C VAL A 523 4.73 -16.36 19.15
N LYS A 524 5.51 -16.84 18.18
CA LYS A 524 6.28 -18.09 18.26
C LYS A 524 7.41 -18.04 19.27
N THR A 525 7.91 -16.84 19.58
CA THR A 525 8.95 -16.63 20.61
C THR A 525 8.39 -16.05 21.90
N SER A 526 7.08 -15.85 21.99
CA SER A 526 6.42 -15.24 23.14
C SER A 526 6.05 -16.31 24.17
N SER A 527 6.22 -15.98 25.45
CA SER A 527 5.72 -16.80 26.57
C SER A 527 4.39 -16.26 27.15
N LEU A 528 3.75 -15.30 26.46
CA LEU A 528 2.49 -14.71 26.93
C LEU A 528 1.35 -15.74 26.85
N PRO A 529 0.37 -15.68 27.78
CA PRO A 529 -0.81 -16.53 27.69
C PRO A 529 -1.74 -16.07 26.56
N PHE A 530 -2.50 -17.01 25.99
CA PHE A 530 -3.59 -16.70 25.08
C PHE A 530 -4.80 -16.16 25.85
N ALA A 531 -5.49 -15.18 25.27
CA ALA A 531 -6.79 -14.72 25.74
C ALA A 531 -7.83 -15.83 25.56
N LYS A 532 -8.83 -15.87 26.44
CA LYS A 532 -9.90 -16.86 26.35
C LYS A 532 -10.69 -16.62 25.05
N VAL A 533 -10.79 -17.65 24.23
CA VAL A 533 -11.68 -17.66 23.06
C VAL A 533 -13.11 -17.86 23.59
N ASP A 534 -13.97 -16.87 23.36
CA ASP A 534 -15.39 -16.91 23.69
C ASP A 534 -16.22 -16.20 22.61
N SER A 535 -17.55 -16.22 22.74
CA SER A 535 -18.47 -15.69 21.73
C SER A 535 -18.64 -14.16 21.77
N ARG A 536 -17.96 -13.45 22.66
CA ARG A 536 -18.09 -11.98 22.77
C ARG A 536 -17.34 -11.31 21.62
N TYR A 537 -17.87 -10.17 21.17
CA TYR A 537 -17.17 -9.32 20.22
C TYR A 537 -15.85 -8.82 20.80
N ARG A 538 -14.82 -8.78 19.95
CA ARG A 538 -13.49 -8.26 20.23
C ARG A 538 -13.36 -6.83 19.69
N ILE A 539 -13.22 -5.87 20.59
CA ILE A 539 -12.93 -4.47 20.27
C ILE A 539 -11.44 -4.22 20.51
N GLY A 540 -10.71 -3.94 19.43
CA GLY A 540 -9.31 -3.60 19.49
C GLY A 540 -9.10 -2.10 19.36
N MET A 541 -8.55 -1.44 20.37
CA MET A 541 -8.16 -0.03 20.29
C MET A 541 -6.74 0.10 19.72
N LEU A 542 -6.65 0.52 18.45
CA LEU A 542 -5.37 0.83 17.81
C LEU A 542 -4.92 2.22 18.27
N LYS A 543 -3.76 2.30 18.94
CA LYS A 543 -3.25 3.57 19.47
C LYS A 543 -1.74 3.74 19.33
N SER A 544 -1.26 4.96 19.60
CA SER A 544 0.19 5.22 19.67
C SER A 544 0.76 4.77 21.02
N LYS A 545 2.05 4.40 21.05
CA LYS A 545 2.72 3.95 22.28
C LYS A 545 2.74 5.01 23.39
N ASN A 546 2.77 6.29 23.02
CA ASN A 546 2.93 7.40 23.97
C ASN A 546 1.59 8.03 24.40
N GLU A 547 0.45 7.42 24.01
CA GLU A 547 -0.87 7.95 24.32
C GLU A 547 -1.30 7.58 25.74
N ASP A 548 -1.86 8.56 26.47
CA ASP A 548 -2.42 8.41 27.82
C ASP A 548 -3.42 7.24 27.88
N ASP A 549 -3.37 6.48 28.96
CA ASP A 549 -4.18 5.29 29.18
C ASP A 549 -5.57 5.62 29.73
N LYS A 550 -5.84 6.85 30.20
CA LYS A 550 -7.13 7.21 30.83
C LYS A 550 -8.34 6.85 29.97
N LEU A 551 -8.30 7.15 28.67
CA LEU A 551 -9.39 6.77 27.75
C LEU A 551 -9.52 5.26 27.64
N ALA A 552 -8.39 4.57 27.47
CA ALA A 552 -8.37 3.11 27.32
C ALA A 552 -8.91 2.41 28.57
N VAL A 553 -8.61 2.93 29.77
CA VAL A 553 -9.16 2.44 31.03
C VAL A 553 -10.68 2.66 31.08
N ALA A 554 -11.17 3.86 30.74
CA ALA A 554 -12.60 4.14 30.68
C ALA A 554 -13.33 3.21 29.68
N CYS A 555 -12.75 3.03 28.49
CA CYS A 555 -13.23 2.08 27.49
C CYS A 555 -13.28 0.65 28.01
N ALA A 556 -12.29 0.21 28.79
CA ALA A 556 -12.29 -1.14 29.38
C ALA A 556 -13.43 -1.32 30.40
N TYR A 557 -13.73 -0.31 31.23
CA TYR A 557 -14.88 -0.35 32.14
C TYR A 557 -16.21 -0.44 31.40
N VAL A 558 -16.40 0.38 30.37
CA VAL A 558 -17.63 0.35 29.54
C VAL A 558 -17.72 -0.98 28.79
N ALA A 559 -16.62 -1.50 28.23
CA ALA A 559 -16.60 -2.79 27.57
C ALA A 559 -16.95 -3.95 28.51
N HIS A 560 -16.52 -3.89 29.77
CA HIS A 560 -16.93 -4.85 30.79
C HIS A 560 -18.44 -4.81 31.04
N TYR A 561 -19.00 -3.60 31.19
CA TYR A 561 -20.45 -3.39 31.35
C TYR A 561 -21.26 -3.88 30.14
N GLU A 562 -20.78 -3.61 28.93
CA GLU A 562 -21.40 -4.02 27.67
C GLU A 562 -21.15 -5.51 27.31
N ASN A 563 -20.47 -6.26 28.19
CA ASN A 563 -20.13 -7.67 28.01
C ASN A 563 -19.38 -7.98 26.69
N VAL A 564 -18.36 -7.19 26.38
CA VAL A 564 -17.48 -7.40 25.21
C VAL A 564 -16.00 -7.53 25.62
N GLN A 565 -15.19 -8.13 24.76
CA GLN A 565 -13.74 -8.16 24.96
C GLN A 565 -13.13 -6.85 24.46
N PHE A 566 -12.32 -6.19 25.29
CA PHE A 566 -11.60 -4.97 24.92
C PHE A 566 -10.11 -5.10 25.22
N TYR A 567 -9.29 -4.71 24.26
CA TYR A 567 -7.84 -4.62 24.43
C TYR A 567 -7.26 -3.48 23.60
N THR A 568 -6.15 -2.94 24.06
CA THR A 568 -5.37 -1.96 23.29
C THR A 568 -4.16 -2.61 22.64
N PHE A 569 -3.71 -2.06 21.51
CA PHE A 569 -2.52 -2.51 20.83
C PHE A 569 -1.91 -1.38 19.97
N THR A 570 -0.62 -1.51 19.66
CA THR A 570 0.10 -0.64 18.73
C THR A 570 0.45 -1.40 17.45
N PRO A 571 0.88 -0.73 16.37
CA PRO A 571 1.32 -1.42 15.15
C PRO A 571 2.42 -2.47 15.38
N ASN A 572 3.29 -2.28 16.38
CA ASN A 572 4.36 -3.26 16.69
C ASN A 572 3.86 -4.49 17.46
N ASP A 573 2.63 -4.47 17.98
CA ASP A 573 2.06 -5.60 18.74
C ASP A 573 1.40 -6.65 17.84
N ILE A 574 1.34 -6.41 16.53
CA ILE A 574 0.71 -7.28 15.55
C ILE A 574 1.72 -8.32 15.04
N ASP A 575 1.45 -9.61 15.20
CA ASP A 575 2.16 -10.64 14.45
C ASP A 575 1.47 -10.81 13.09
N TYR A 576 2.01 -10.14 12.07
CA TYR A 576 1.47 -10.20 10.71
C TYR A 576 1.45 -11.61 10.12
N ASN A 577 2.36 -12.49 10.54
CA ASN A 577 2.40 -13.82 9.95
C ASN A 577 1.30 -14.70 10.52
N GLU A 578 1.06 -14.60 11.83
CA GLU A 578 0.11 -15.46 12.53
C GLU A 578 -1.29 -14.83 12.66
N MET A 579 -1.46 -13.56 12.28
CA MET A 579 -2.68 -12.78 12.46
C MET A 579 -3.15 -12.73 13.92
N LEU A 580 -2.18 -12.59 14.82
CA LEU A 580 -2.38 -12.49 16.25
C LEU A 580 -1.85 -11.15 16.75
N ILE A 581 -2.39 -10.69 17.86
CA ILE A 581 -2.04 -9.41 18.48
C ILE A 581 -1.62 -9.67 19.92
N LYS A 582 -0.53 -9.04 20.34
CA LYS A 582 -0.23 -8.84 21.76
C LYS A 582 -1.15 -7.73 22.30
N GLY A 583 -2.35 -8.12 22.73
CA GLY A 583 -3.33 -7.21 23.32
C GLY A 583 -3.02 -6.88 24.77
N GLN A 584 -3.20 -5.62 25.17
CA GLN A 584 -3.23 -5.21 26.57
C GLN A 584 -4.68 -5.19 27.07
N PHE A 585 -5.00 -6.06 28.02
CA PHE A 585 -6.30 -6.16 28.68
C PHE A 585 -6.25 -5.46 30.04
N TYR A 586 -7.30 -4.74 30.43
CA TYR A 586 -7.36 -4.11 31.74
C TYR A 586 -8.09 -5.03 32.72
N GLU A 587 -7.35 -5.64 33.64
CA GLU A 587 -7.84 -6.65 34.58
C GLU A 587 -7.38 -6.30 36.00
N ASN A 588 -8.29 -6.30 36.96
CA ASN A 588 -8.00 -6.01 38.37
C ASN A 588 -7.18 -4.72 38.58
N GLY A 589 -7.53 -3.67 37.83
CA GLY A 589 -6.87 -2.36 37.90
C GLY A 589 -5.52 -2.27 37.20
N LYS A 590 -5.07 -3.30 36.46
CA LYS A 590 -3.76 -3.35 35.79
C LYS A 590 -3.87 -3.79 34.34
N TRP A 591 -2.96 -3.30 33.50
CA TRP A 591 -2.80 -3.79 32.13
C TRP A 591 -2.05 -5.12 32.11
N VAL A 592 -2.63 -6.13 31.48
CA VAL A 592 -2.09 -7.49 31.33
C VAL A 592 -1.97 -7.82 29.85
N SER A 593 -0.78 -8.25 29.43
CA SER A 593 -0.54 -8.68 28.04
C SER A 593 -1.04 -10.10 27.80
N LYS A 594 -1.85 -10.30 26.75
CA LYS A 594 -2.27 -11.62 26.27
C LYS A 594 -2.18 -11.70 24.74
N ILE A 595 -2.08 -12.90 24.21
CA ILE A 595 -2.16 -13.16 22.77
C ILE A 595 -3.64 -13.31 22.40
N VAL A 596 -4.11 -12.52 21.44
CA VAL A 596 -5.51 -12.54 20.99
C VAL A 596 -5.57 -12.48 19.47
N GLU A 597 -6.65 -12.99 18.90
CA GLU A 597 -6.93 -12.85 17.47
C GLU A 597 -7.16 -11.39 17.05
N TYR A 598 -7.26 -11.15 15.75
CA TYR A 598 -7.70 -9.87 15.24
C TYR A 598 -9.10 -9.51 15.76
N PRO A 599 -9.35 -8.21 16.02
CA PRO A 599 -10.63 -7.77 16.57
C PRO A 599 -11.75 -7.88 15.52
N ASN A 600 -12.99 -7.93 15.99
CA ASN A 600 -14.18 -7.78 15.14
C ASN A 600 -14.36 -6.32 14.71
N VAL A 601 -13.85 -5.36 15.48
CA VAL A 601 -13.92 -3.93 15.20
C VAL A 601 -12.73 -3.19 15.79
N ILE A 602 -12.22 -2.20 15.07
CA ILE A 602 -11.09 -1.38 15.50
C ILE A 602 -11.58 -0.01 15.95
N TYR A 603 -11.39 0.30 17.23
CA TYR A 603 -11.47 1.67 17.72
C TYR A 603 -10.17 2.41 17.38
N ASP A 604 -10.15 3.11 16.25
CA ASP A 604 -8.95 3.79 15.79
C ASP A 604 -8.72 5.10 16.56
N ARG A 605 -7.70 5.10 17.41
CA ARG A 605 -7.17 6.30 18.07
C ARG A 605 -5.77 6.65 17.59
N PHE A 606 -5.21 5.84 16.69
CA PHE A 606 -3.95 6.08 16.04
C PHE A 606 -4.08 7.18 14.99
N ARG A 607 -5.17 7.19 14.20
CA ARG A 607 -5.57 8.31 13.31
C ARG A 607 -4.50 8.71 12.28
N LEU A 608 -3.77 7.73 11.74
CA LEU A 608 -2.70 7.94 10.75
C LEU A 608 -3.00 7.25 9.41
N LYS A 609 -4.27 6.95 9.11
CA LYS A 609 -4.68 6.35 7.83
C LYS A 609 -4.28 7.26 6.66
N GLY A 610 -3.57 6.73 5.67
CA GLY A 610 -3.05 7.53 4.53
C GLY A 610 -1.83 8.40 4.84
N VAL A 611 -1.35 8.43 6.09
CA VAL A 611 -0.10 9.11 6.44
C VAL A 611 1.08 8.24 6.03
N LYS A 612 2.03 8.84 5.30
CA LYS A 612 3.23 8.16 4.80
C LYS A 612 3.97 7.46 5.95
N GLY A 613 4.21 6.17 5.79
CA GLY A 613 4.91 5.32 6.77
C GLY A 613 3.99 4.50 7.67
N PHE A 614 2.68 4.76 7.65
CA PHE A 614 1.69 4.01 8.45
C PHE A 614 0.68 3.22 7.61
N ASN A 615 0.69 3.35 6.28
CA ASN A 615 -0.25 2.64 5.42
C ASN A 615 -0.24 1.12 5.65
N SER A 616 0.93 0.52 5.85
CA SER A 616 1.05 -0.94 5.98
C SER A 616 0.26 -1.55 7.15
N VAL A 617 0.06 -0.80 8.26
CA VAL A 617 -0.77 -1.31 9.37
C VAL A 617 -2.26 -1.24 9.03
N TYR A 618 -2.70 -0.19 8.34
CA TYR A 618 -4.10 -0.06 7.92
C TYR A 618 -4.44 -1.04 6.80
N GLU A 619 -3.51 -1.28 5.86
CA GLU A 619 -3.64 -2.31 4.82
C GLU A 619 -3.75 -3.72 5.41
N GLU A 620 -3.00 -4.03 6.47
CA GLU A 620 -3.11 -5.34 7.13
C GLU A 620 -4.49 -5.54 7.79
N LEU A 621 -4.99 -4.49 8.42
CA LEU A 621 -6.24 -4.51 9.18
C LEU A 621 -7.47 -4.25 8.29
N GLU A 622 -7.26 -4.06 6.98
CA GLU A 622 -8.32 -3.88 6.00
C GLU A 622 -9.28 -5.08 6.01
N GLY A 623 -10.57 -4.80 5.96
CA GLY A 623 -11.64 -5.80 6.11
C GLY A 623 -12.18 -5.94 7.54
N ILE A 624 -11.49 -5.37 8.54
CA ILE A 624 -12.06 -5.16 9.87
C ILE A 624 -12.69 -3.76 9.90
N PRO A 625 -13.94 -3.58 10.35
CA PRO A 625 -14.55 -2.26 10.42
C PRO A 625 -13.78 -1.35 11.39
N PHE A 626 -13.49 -0.13 10.94
CA PHE A 626 -12.90 0.91 11.77
C PHE A 626 -14.01 1.84 12.28
N THR A 627 -13.90 2.30 13.53
CA THR A 627 -14.81 3.33 14.03
C THR A 627 -14.68 4.63 13.23
N ASN A 628 -13.52 4.91 12.64
CA ASN A 628 -13.32 6.07 11.78
C ASN A 628 -12.46 5.67 10.58
N GLU A 629 -12.86 6.11 9.41
CA GLU A 629 -12.22 5.76 8.16
C GLU A 629 -11.62 6.96 7.44
N PHE A 630 -11.82 8.16 8.00
CA PHE A 630 -11.29 9.40 7.47
C PHE A 630 -9.75 9.38 7.49
N TYR A 631 -9.15 9.95 6.44
CA TYR A 631 -7.71 10.01 6.30
C TYR A 631 -7.08 10.88 7.40
N GLY A 632 -6.01 10.37 8.00
CA GLY A 632 -5.20 11.11 8.96
C GLY A 632 -4.53 12.29 8.28
N ASN A 633 -4.86 13.50 8.70
CA ASN A 633 -4.16 14.79 8.57
C ASN A 633 -5.14 15.92 8.95
N SER A 634 -4.69 17.18 8.91
CA SER A 634 -5.60 18.33 9.03
C SER A 634 -6.31 18.57 7.69
N ILE A 635 -7.62 18.74 7.73
CA ILE A 635 -8.41 19.17 6.57
C ILE A 635 -8.16 20.66 6.25
N SER A 636 -8.21 21.04 4.97
CA SER A 636 -8.16 22.46 4.58
C SER A 636 -9.38 23.18 5.14
N LYS A 637 -9.16 24.25 5.90
CA LYS A 637 -10.25 25.06 6.46
C LYS A 637 -11.11 25.68 5.37
N LEU A 638 -10.46 26.11 4.28
CA LEU A 638 -11.12 26.71 3.13
C LEU A 638 -12.09 25.73 2.48
N GLU A 639 -11.62 24.50 2.22
CA GLU A 639 -12.45 23.44 1.64
C GLU A 639 -13.69 23.14 2.48
N VAL A 640 -13.54 23.11 3.81
CA VAL A 640 -14.68 22.89 4.74
C VAL A 640 -15.71 24.00 4.60
N TYR A 641 -15.29 25.27 4.63
CA TYR A 641 -16.24 26.37 4.52
C TYR A 641 -16.89 26.44 3.14
N ASP A 642 -16.13 26.23 2.06
CA ASP A 642 -16.67 26.26 0.70
C ASP A 642 -17.73 25.17 0.52
N LYS A 643 -17.49 23.96 1.02
CA LYS A 643 -18.47 22.87 1.03
C LYS A 643 -19.72 23.23 1.83
N LEU A 644 -19.57 23.70 3.07
CA LEU A 644 -20.72 24.07 3.91
C LEU A 644 -21.53 25.21 3.29
N LYS A 645 -20.86 26.23 2.75
CA LYS A 645 -21.49 27.38 2.10
C LYS A 645 -22.27 26.99 0.84
N SER A 646 -21.81 25.97 0.11
CA SER A 646 -22.47 25.51 -1.13
C SER A 646 -23.88 24.93 -0.92
N THR A 647 -24.28 24.67 0.33
CA THR A 647 -25.62 24.16 0.66
C THR A 647 -26.66 25.25 0.84
N ASP A 648 -26.23 26.51 1.02
CA ASP A 648 -27.04 27.65 1.45
C ASP A 648 -27.76 27.52 2.82
N GLU A 649 -27.83 26.32 3.40
CA GLU A 649 -28.50 26.02 4.68
C GLU A 649 -27.80 26.62 5.92
N LEU A 650 -26.48 26.84 5.82
CA LEU A 650 -25.63 27.25 6.95
C LEU A 650 -25.03 28.65 6.77
N ASN A 651 -25.51 29.43 5.81
CA ASN A 651 -24.95 30.75 5.49
C ASN A 651 -24.97 31.71 6.70
N ASP A 652 -26.00 31.64 7.55
CA ASP A 652 -26.16 32.52 8.70
C ASP A 652 -25.16 32.25 9.84
N ILE A 653 -24.57 31.06 9.88
CA ILE A 653 -23.63 30.65 10.93
C ILE A 653 -22.18 30.65 10.46
N ILE A 654 -21.91 30.65 9.15
CA ILE A 654 -20.55 30.67 8.63
C ILE A 654 -19.99 32.09 8.78
N ILE A 655 -18.85 32.21 9.47
CA ILE A 655 -18.15 33.48 9.62
C ILE A 655 -17.69 33.94 8.24
N PRO A 656 -17.93 35.21 7.82
CA PRO A 656 -17.38 35.75 6.60
C PRO A 656 -15.87 35.47 6.48
N TYR A 657 -15.48 34.82 5.39
CA TYR A 657 -14.12 34.35 5.17
C TYR A 657 -13.69 34.55 3.72
N LYS A 658 -12.38 34.66 3.51
CA LYS A 658 -11.77 34.74 2.19
C LYS A 658 -10.37 34.12 2.19
N LYS A 659 -10.04 33.42 1.10
CA LYS A 659 -8.65 33.01 0.82
C LYS A 659 -7.80 34.25 0.55
N VAL A 660 -6.66 34.37 1.23
CA VAL A 660 -5.76 35.50 1.01
C VAL A 660 -4.85 35.19 -0.17
N GLU A 661 -4.99 35.96 -1.25
CA GLU A 661 -4.08 35.93 -2.40
C GLU A 661 -3.09 37.09 -2.35
N LYS A 662 -3.52 38.22 -1.77
CA LYS A 662 -2.73 39.45 -1.67
C LYS A 662 -3.07 40.21 -0.40
N ILE A 663 -2.14 41.04 0.06
CA ILE A 663 -2.34 41.91 1.25
C ILE A 663 -3.63 42.73 1.17
N ARG A 664 -4.01 43.19 -0.03
CA ARG A 664 -5.23 43.97 -0.24
C ARG A 664 -6.48 43.22 0.23
N ASP A 665 -6.52 41.90 0.16
CA ASP A 665 -7.66 41.11 0.63
C ASP A 665 -7.83 41.24 2.15
N ILE A 666 -6.72 41.23 2.89
CA ILE A 666 -6.70 41.40 4.35
C ILE A 666 -7.13 42.82 4.72
N LEU A 667 -6.55 43.83 4.06
CA LEU A 667 -6.86 45.24 4.33
C LEU A 667 -8.32 45.56 4.04
N GLN A 668 -8.87 45.03 2.94
CA GLN A 668 -10.29 45.18 2.62
C GLN A 668 -11.18 44.60 3.71
N TYR A 669 -10.85 43.40 4.22
CA TYR A 669 -11.58 42.79 5.33
C TYR A 669 -11.46 43.61 6.63
N ILE A 670 -10.29 44.21 6.89
CA ILE A 670 -10.12 45.11 8.06
C ILE A 670 -10.98 46.36 7.91
N ASP A 671 -11.05 46.95 6.72
CA ASP A 671 -11.87 48.15 6.47
C ASP A 671 -13.37 47.84 6.56
N GLU A 672 -13.80 46.66 6.10
CA GLU A 672 -15.19 46.22 6.13
C GLU A 672 -15.66 45.84 7.54
N TYR A 673 -14.85 45.08 8.28
CA TYR A 673 -15.26 44.49 9.57
C TYR A 673 -14.63 45.14 10.81
N GLY A 674 -13.66 46.05 10.63
CA GLY A 674 -12.92 46.71 11.71
C GLY A 674 -11.86 45.84 12.38
N ALA A 675 -12.13 44.54 12.56
CA ALA A 675 -11.20 43.55 13.10
C ALA A 675 -11.33 42.19 12.40
N VAL A 676 -10.20 41.50 12.24
CA VAL A 676 -10.09 40.24 11.50
C VAL A 676 -9.21 39.24 12.21
N ILE A 677 -9.43 37.96 11.90
CA ILE A 677 -8.52 36.85 12.20
C ILE A 677 -7.89 36.37 10.92
N LEU A 678 -6.55 36.34 10.89
CA LEU A 678 -5.76 35.73 9.84
C LEU A 678 -5.20 34.41 10.36
N LYS A 679 -5.46 33.30 9.68
CA LYS A 679 -5.02 31.96 10.10
C LYS A 679 -4.51 31.14 8.92
N PRO A 680 -3.58 30.18 9.13
CA PRO A 680 -3.08 29.35 8.06
C PRO A 680 -4.21 28.50 7.45
N GLU A 681 -4.14 28.25 6.14
CA GLU A 681 -5.14 27.44 5.41
C GLU A 681 -5.20 26.00 5.94
N VAL A 682 -4.03 25.41 6.21
CA VAL A 682 -3.85 24.06 6.74
C VAL A 682 -3.00 24.11 8.00
N GLY A 683 -3.41 23.41 9.05
CA GLY A 683 -2.67 23.31 10.31
C GLY A 683 -3.58 23.18 11.53
N SER A 684 -2.99 22.77 12.65
CA SER A 684 -3.67 22.51 13.93
C SER A 684 -3.08 23.34 15.08
N PHE A 685 -3.86 23.53 16.15
CA PHE A 685 -3.43 24.10 17.44
C PHE A 685 -3.06 25.60 17.47
N ALA A 686 -3.81 26.45 16.77
CA ALA A 686 -3.73 27.93 16.86
C ALA A 686 -2.34 28.55 16.59
N LYS A 687 -1.37 27.79 16.06
CA LYS A 687 -0.07 28.32 15.64
C LYS A 687 -0.25 29.12 14.35
N GLY A 688 0.23 30.37 14.34
CA GLY A 688 0.10 31.28 13.20
C GLY A 688 -1.25 31.98 13.09
N VAL A 689 -2.04 32.04 14.17
CA VAL A 689 -3.27 32.85 14.22
C VAL A 689 -2.91 34.28 14.61
N HIS A 690 -3.36 35.24 13.82
CA HIS A 690 -3.11 36.66 14.02
C HIS A 690 -4.43 37.41 14.10
N TYR A 691 -4.63 38.15 15.18
CA TYR A 691 -5.70 39.14 15.27
C TYR A 691 -5.19 40.48 14.75
N ILE A 692 -5.99 41.15 13.94
CA ILE A 692 -5.65 42.48 13.41
C ILE A 692 -6.89 43.37 13.53
N SER A 693 -6.77 44.52 14.19
CA SER A 693 -7.84 45.51 14.27
C SER A 693 -7.37 46.91 13.93
N LYS A 694 -8.23 47.68 13.26
CA LYS A 694 -7.98 49.09 12.98
C LYS A 694 -8.24 49.92 14.23
N GLN A 695 -7.27 50.73 14.63
CA GLN A 695 -7.36 51.67 15.75
C GLN A 695 -7.66 53.10 15.25
N GLN A 696 -7.90 54.01 16.19
CA GLN A 696 -7.94 55.45 15.92
C GLN A 696 -6.58 55.93 15.36
N ASN A 697 -6.58 56.94 14.49
CA ASN A 697 -5.39 57.50 13.82
C ASN A 697 -4.70 56.61 12.76
N ASN A 698 -5.44 55.73 12.06
CA ASN A 698 -4.90 54.85 11.00
C ASN A 698 -3.74 53.95 11.46
N LYS A 699 -3.72 53.58 12.74
CA LYS A 699 -2.86 52.52 13.28
C LYS A 699 -3.61 51.18 13.28
N TYR A 700 -2.85 50.10 13.28
CA TYR A 700 -3.35 48.74 13.30
C TYR A 700 -2.75 47.99 14.48
N PHE A 701 -3.60 47.44 15.32
CA PHE A 701 -3.20 46.58 16.42
C PHE A 701 -3.11 45.15 15.93
N VAL A 702 -1.96 44.52 16.11
CA VAL A 702 -1.71 43.13 15.72
C VAL A 702 -1.39 42.33 16.98
N VAL A 703 -2.03 41.17 17.12
CA VAL A 703 -1.71 40.22 18.19
C VAL A 703 -1.36 38.86 17.59
N GLU A 704 -0.20 38.33 17.97
CA GLU A 704 0.24 36.96 17.72
C GLU A 704 0.62 36.32 19.04
N LYS A 705 -0.13 35.29 19.46
CA LYS A 705 0.04 34.65 20.78
C LYS A 705 -0.04 35.71 21.91
N ASP A 706 1.08 35.91 22.59
CA ASP A 706 1.34 36.81 23.72
C ASP A 706 1.98 38.15 23.29
N LYS A 707 2.30 38.31 21.99
CA LYS A 707 2.91 39.53 21.46
C LYS A 707 1.86 40.46 20.89
N GLU A 708 1.84 41.67 21.44
CA GLU A 708 0.96 42.77 21.01
C GLU A 708 1.82 43.87 20.38
N THR A 709 1.48 44.29 19.16
CA THR A 709 2.22 45.33 18.44
C THR A 709 1.30 46.28 17.68
N ASP A 710 1.60 47.57 17.78
CA ASP A 710 0.99 48.60 16.93
C ASP A 710 1.79 48.78 15.65
N HIS A 711 1.07 48.88 14.54
CA HIS A 711 1.62 49.07 13.20
C HIS A 711 1.01 50.32 12.54
N SER A 712 1.85 51.13 11.89
CA SER A 712 1.37 51.98 10.78
C SER A 712 1.01 51.12 9.58
N GLU A 713 0.21 51.63 8.63
CA GLU A 713 -0.14 50.87 7.42
C GLU A 713 1.10 50.34 6.68
N ILE A 714 2.17 51.13 6.57
CA ILE A 714 3.44 50.73 5.93
C ILE A 714 4.06 49.53 6.67
N SER A 715 4.14 49.61 7.99
CA SER A 715 4.72 48.52 8.79
C SER A 715 3.83 47.28 8.83
N LEU A 716 2.51 47.44 8.75
CA LEU A 716 1.56 46.32 8.65
C LEU A 716 1.74 45.60 7.31
N ARG A 717 1.84 46.33 6.20
CA ARG A 717 2.09 45.74 4.87
C ARG A 717 3.39 44.94 4.85
N LYS A 718 4.45 45.46 5.48
CA LYS A 718 5.72 44.72 5.63
C LYS A 718 5.52 43.42 6.41
N TYR A 719 4.87 43.50 7.57
CA TYR A 719 4.55 42.35 8.41
C TYR A 719 3.72 41.29 7.65
N LEU A 720 2.69 41.71 6.92
CA LEU A 720 1.84 40.81 6.15
C LEU A 720 2.58 40.18 4.96
N ASN A 721 3.46 40.91 4.28
CA ASN A 721 4.31 40.31 3.23
C ASN A 721 5.18 39.20 3.80
N GLU A 722 5.91 39.48 4.89
CA GLU A 722 6.77 38.49 5.56
C GLU A 722 5.99 37.26 6.04
N LEU A 723 4.71 37.44 6.38
CA LEU A 723 3.82 36.35 6.78
C LEU A 723 3.35 35.51 5.59
N LEU A 724 2.90 36.16 4.51
CA LEU A 724 2.44 35.49 3.29
C LEU A 724 3.58 34.77 2.55
N ASP A 725 4.82 35.23 2.68
CA ASP A 725 6.02 34.53 2.19
C ASP A 725 6.23 33.16 2.87
N ARG A 726 5.64 32.95 4.05
CA ARG A 726 5.82 31.72 4.85
C ARG A 726 4.70 30.70 4.64
N GLY A 727 3.62 31.03 3.93
CA GLY A 727 2.54 30.09 3.65
C GLY A 727 1.22 30.72 3.20
N HIS A 728 0.20 29.87 3.08
CA HIS A 728 -1.14 30.28 2.65
C HIS A 728 -2.06 30.51 3.84
N PHE A 729 -2.88 31.57 3.76
CA PHE A 729 -3.74 32.02 4.84
C PHE A 729 -5.17 32.27 4.37
N ILE A 730 -6.09 32.21 5.33
CA ILE A 730 -7.45 32.70 5.19
C ILE A 730 -7.67 33.87 6.16
N VAL A 731 -8.39 34.88 5.71
CA VAL A 731 -8.85 36.00 6.53
C VAL A 731 -10.33 35.78 6.87
N GLN A 732 -10.70 36.04 8.12
CA GLN A 732 -12.06 35.93 8.62
C GLN A 732 -12.45 37.17 9.41
N GLN A 733 -13.74 37.50 9.40
CA GLN A 733 -14.29 38.45 10.35
C GLN A 733 -13.99 37.99 11.78
N TYR A 734 -13.52 38.91 12.63
CA TYR A 734 -13.41 38.63 14.06
C TYR A 734 -14.79 38.75 14.71
N ILE A 735 -15.29 37.63 15.26
CA ILE A 735 -16.50 37.63 16.09
C ILE A 735 -16.12 37.94 17.53
N ASN A 736 -16.65 39.05 18.08
CA ASN A 736 -16.27 39.54 19.41
C ASN A 736 -16.84 38.66 20.54
N THR A 737 -16.12 37.58 20.82
CA THR A 737 -16.42 36.57 21.85
C THR A 737 -15.61 36.87 23.11
N ARG A 738 -16.17 37.68 24.00
CA ARG A 738 -15.49 38.11 25.24
C ARG A 738 -16.33 37.80 26.46
N THR A 739 -15.70 37.24 27.50
CA THR A 739 -16.31 37.13 28.83
C THR A 739 -16.55 38.52 29.41
N ILE A 740 -17.32 38.60 30.49
CA ILE A 740 -17.51 39.87 31.23
C ILE A 740 -16.18 40.47 31.72
N ASP A 741 -15.17 39.62 31.98
CA ASP A 741 -13.81 40.05 32.35
C ASP A 741 -12.88 40.33 31.16
N GLY A 742 -13.39 40.33 29.92
CA GLY A 742 -12.61 40.64 28.70
C GLY A 742 -11.76 39.50 28.14
N GLN A 743 -11.86 38.27 28.68
CA GLN A 743 -11.13 37.11 28.17
C GLN A 743 -11.81 36.56 26.91
N PRO A 744 -11.07 36.14 25.87
CA PRO A 744 -11.68 35.53 24.70
C PRO A 744 -12.18 34.13 25.01
N PHE A 745 -13.24 33.69 24.35
CA PHE A 745 -13.74 32.32 24.52
C PHE A 745 -14.36 31.75 23.24
N ASP A 746 -14.47 30.43 23.17
CA ASP A 746 -15.38 29.74 22.26
C ASP A 746 -16.14 28.64 23.00
N ILE A 747 -17.17 28.10 22.34
CA ILE A 747 -17.90 26.93 22.79
C ILE A 747 -17.44 25.74 21.96
N ARG A 748 -16.76 24.77 22.59
CA ARG A 748 -16.45 23.48 21.98
C ARG A 748 -17.66 22.56 22.12
N VAL A 749 -18.11 22.02 21.00
CA VAL A 749 -19.09 20.92 20.96
C VAL A 749 -18.39 19.68 20.43
N HIS A 750 -18.25 18.63 21.25
CA HIS A 750 -17.72 17.33 20.82
C HIS A 750 -18.88 16.39 20.55
N MET A 751 -19.04 16.03 19.28
CA MET A 751 -20.01 15.09 18.74
C MET A 751 -19.37 13.71 18.58
N MET A 752 -20.08 12.65 18.94
CA MET A 752 -19.64 11.28 18.72
C MET A 752 -20.82 10.39 18.33
N LYS A 753 -20.58 9.42 17.44
CA LYS A 753 -21.57 8.41 17.09
C LYS A 753 -21.86 7.49 18.28
N ASP A 754 -23.12 7.18 18.51
CA ASP A 754 -23.59 6.27 19.57
C ASP A 754 -23.85 4.85 19.05
N ARG A 755 -24.55 4.04 19.85
CA ARG A 755 -24.91 2.64 19.55
C ARG A 755 -25.81 2.48 18.32
N ASN A 756 -26.55 3.51 17.94
CA ASN A 756 -27.43 3.47 16.78
C ASN A 756 -26.77 4.08 15.53
N ASP A 757 -25.48 4.42 15.64
CA ASP A 757 -24.74 5.20 14.64
C ASP A 757 -25.35 6.59 14.41
N GLU A 758 -25.98 7.16 15.44
CA GLU A 758 -26.51 8.52 15.45
C GLU A 758 -25.56 9.49 16.15
N TRP A 759 -25.61 10.78 15.77
CA TRP A 759 -24.74 11.80 16.36
C TRP A 759 -25.24 12.25 17.73
N SER A 760 -24.46 11.93 18.76
CA SER A 760 -24.71 12.27 20.16
C SER A 760 -23.68 13.29 20.69
N PHE A 761 -24.05 14.06 21.71
CA PHE A 761 -23.16 15.03 22.34
C PHE A 761 -22.28 14.33 23.38
N ALA A 762 -21.00 14.19 23.09
CA ALA A 762 -20.04 13.66 24.05
C ALA A 762 -19.70 14.70 25.13
N SER A 763 -19.53 15.97 24.74
CA SER A 763 -19.36 17.08 25.69
C SER A 763 -19.63 18.42 25.02
N ILE A 764 -20.10 19.39 25.81
CA ILE A 764 -20.23 20.79 25.38
C ILE A 764 -19.67 21.68 26.48
N TYR A 765 -18.67 22.50 26.17
CA TYR A 765 -18.02 23.33 27.16
C TYR A 765 -17.40 24.59 26.55
N PRO A 766 -17.39 25.71 27.30
CA PRO A 766 -16.62 26.89 26.94
C PRO A 766 -15.12 26.62 27.12
N ARG A 767 -14.30 27.15 26.21
CA ARG A 767 -12.85 27.28 26.39
C ARG A 767 -12.51 28.75 26.51
N ILE A 768 -11.92 29.13 27.64
CA ILE A 768 -11.56 30.52 27.92
C ILE A 768 -10.06 30.68 27.72
N GLY A 769 -9.70 31.55 26.77
CA GLY A 769 -8.32 31.90 26.46
C GLY A 769 -7.74 32.90 27.45
N ILE A 770 -6.41 32.89 27.59
CA ILE A 770 -5.67 33.82 28.44
C ILE A 770 -5.01 34.96 27.66
N HIS A 771 -4.94 34.85 26.33
CA HIS A 771 -4.32 35.83 25.45
C HIS A 771 -5.33 36.41 24.47
N TYR A 772 -5.14 37.66 24.07
CA TYR A 772 -6.14 38.46 23.35
C TYR A 772 -6.70 37.80 22.08
N ALA A 773 -5.88 37.09 21.30
CA ALA A 773 -6.27 36.52 20.02
C ALA A 773 -6.37 34.99 19.98
N THR A 774 -5.85 34.31 21.00
CA THR A 774 -5.62 32.86 20.94
C THR A 774 -6.40 32.17 22.04
N ILE A 775 -7.40 31.38 21.66
CA ILE A 775 -8.08 30.46 22.57
C ILE A 775 -7.11 29.32 22.82
N SER A 776 -6.33 29.46 23.89
CA SER A 776 -5.26 28.53 24.25
C SER A 776 -5.89 27.22 24.71
N SER A 777 -5.30 26.08 24.34
CA SER A 777 -5.74 24.78 24.87
C SER A 777 -5.61 24.75 26.41
N THR A 778 -6.38 23.91 27.08
CA THR A 778 -6.29 23.72 28.55
C THR A 778 -4.86 23.38 29.02
N GLY A 779 -4.06 22.70 28.18
CA GLY A 779 -2.66 22.39 28.46
C GLY A 779 -1.69 23.59 28.48
N THR A 780 -2.15 24.77 28.09
CA THR A 780 -1.36 26.02 28.05
C THR A 780 -1.98 27.13 28.92
N GLY A 781 -2.83 26.77 29.88
CA GLY A 781 -3.39 27.72 30.87
C GLY A 781 -4.82 28.21 30.63
N GLY A 782 -5.55 27.64 29.65
CA GLY A 782 -6.98 27.96 29.43
C GLY A 782 -7.90 27.27 30.44
N TYR A 783 -9.05 27.89 30.75
CA TYR A 783 -10.05 27.37 31.68
C TYR A 783 -11.22 26.68 30.97
N ILE A 784 -11.78 25.65 31.61
CA ILE A 784 -13.02 24.96 31.22
C ILE A 784 -14.05 25.11 32.33
N GLY A 785 -15.33 25.20 31.97
CA GLY A 785 -16.43 25.34 32.92
C GLY A 785 -17.70 24.64 32.45
N GLY A 786 -18.72 24.59 33.30
CA GLY A 786 -20.06 24.14 32.89
C GLY A 786 -20.70 25.15 31.96
N LEU A 787 -21.28 24.70 30.84
CA LEU A 787 -21.87 25.58 29.82
C LEU A 787 -22.92 26.51 30.40
N ILE A 788 -23.92 26.00 31.12
CA ILE A 788 -25.04 26.81 31.63
C ILE A 788 -24.55 27.92 32.56
N GLY A 789 -23.76 27.59 33.59
CA GLY A 789 -23.23 28.60 34.52
C GLY A 789 -22.32 29.62 33.82
N PHE A 790 -21.58 29.19 32.79
CA PHE A 790 -20.80 30.12 31.96
C PHE A 790 -21.69 31.08 31.17
N LEU A 791 -22.75 30.58 30.54
CA LEU A 791 -23.70 31.39 29.79
C LEU A 791 -24.46 32.37 30.71
N GLU A 792 -24.92 31.92 31.87
CA GLU A 792 -25.62 32.77 32.85
C GLU A 792 -24.74 33.93 33.34
N ARG A 793 -23.47 33.66 33.61
CA ARG A 793 -22.52 34.69 34.07
C ARG A 793 -22.22 35.73 32.98
N ASN A 794 -21.98 35.29 31.76
CA ASN A 794 -21.45 36.14 30.69
C ASN A 794 -22.53 36.73 29.78
N LEU A 795 -23.75 36.17 29.78
CA LEU A 795 -24.88 36.57 28.94
C LEU A 795 -26.19 36.69 29.74
N PRO A 796 -26.23 37.49 30.84
CA PRO A 796 -27.31 37.47 31.83
C PRO A 796 -28.70 37.88 31.32
N MET A 797 -28.79 38.58 30.18
CA MET A 797 -30.07 38.97 29.56
C MET A 797 -30.74 37.87 28.73
N LYS A 798 -30.14 36.67 28.61
CA LYS A 798 -30.62 35.59 27.74
C LYS A 798 -30.95 34.34 28.54
N GLN A 799 -32.00 33.64 28.11
CA GLN A 799 -32.37 32.33 28.67
C GLN A 799 -31.29 31.30 28.30
N SER A 800 -30.34 31.03 29.21
CA SER A 800 -29.19 30.13 28.98
C SER A 800 -29.59 28.76 28.45
N ASN A 801 -30.70 28.20 28.94
CA ASN A 801 -31.26 26.93 28.44
C ASN A 801 -31.68 27.00 26.97
N LYS A 802 -32.31 28.10 26.55
CA LYS A 802 -32.71 28.30 25.14
C LYS A 802 -31.47 28.42 24.25
N LEU A 803 -30.46 29.14 24.71
CA LEU A 803 -29.20 29.31 23.98
C LEU A 803 -28.42 27.99 23.87
N GLU A 804 -28.38 27.18 24.92
CA GLU A 804 -27.82 25.83 24.84
C GLU A 804 -28.52 24.99 23.77
N GLN A 805 -29.87 25.03 23.72
CA GLN A 805 -30.60 24.32 22.67
C GLN A 805 -30.28 24.85 21.28
N THR A 806 -30.14 26.17 21.10
CA THR A 806 -29.67 26.75 19.83
C THR A 806 -28.29 26.23 19.44
N ILE A 807 -27.33 26.21 20.38
CA ILE A 807 -25.98 25.67 20.15
C ILE A 807 -26.05 24.20 19.74
N LYS A 808 -26.86 23.39 20.43
CA LYS A 808 -27.07 21.96 20.13
C LYS A 808 -27.65 21.75 18.73
N THR A 809 -28.66 22.52 18.36
CA THR A 809 -29.28 22.45 17.02
C THR A 809 -28.28 22.83 15.92
N VAL A 810 -27.56 23.94 16.09
CA VAL A 810 -26.53 24.37 15.14
C VAL A 810 -25.44 23.32 14.99
N ALA A 811 -24.96 22.76 16.10
CA ALA A 811 -23.94 21.72 16.08
C ALA A 811 -24.40 20.45 15.35
N LYS A 812 -25.64 20.00 15.58
CA LYS A 812 -26.21 18.85 14.86
C LYS A 812 -26.31 19.12 13.36
N ASN A 813 -26.82 20.28 12.96
CA ASN A 813 -26.95 20.65 11.55
C ASN A 813 -25.58 20.69 10.87
N VAL A 814 -24.61 21.42 11.45
CA VAL A 814 -23.23 21.47 10.92
C VAL A 814 -22.63 20.07 10.81
N THR A 815 -22.80 19.23 11.82
CA THR A 815 -22.22 17.87 11.82
C THR A 815 -22.83 17.02 10.71
N ASN A 816 -24.16 16.99 10.60
CA ASN A 816 -24.87 16.22 9.58
C ASN A 816 -24.48 16.68 8.17
N THR A 817 -24.55 17.99 7.90
CA THR A 817 -24.20 18.59 6.61
C THR A 817 -22.72 18.37 6.29
N PHE A 818 -21.82 18.56 7.25
CA PHE A 818 -20.39 18.31 7.02
C PHE A 818 -20.13 16.85 6.62
N THR A 819 -20.73 15.90 7.34
CA THR A 819 -20.48 14.48 7.10
C THR A 819 -21.08 13.97 5.80
N SER A 820 -22.09 14.63 5.23
CA SER A 820 -22.70 14.20 3.96
C SER A 820 -21.82 14.47 2.74
N PHE A 821 -20.76 15.28 2.87
CA PHE A 821 -19.81 15.54 1.78
C PHE A 821 -18.72 14.48 1.60
N TYR A 822 -18.73 13.44 2.43
CA TYR A 822 -17.68 12.45 2.50
C TYR A 822 -18.30 11.05 2.48
N ASP A 823 -17.70 10.18 1.68
CA ASP A 823 -18.05 8.76 1.68
C ASP A 823 -17.42 8.04 2.88
N GLU A 824 -16.35 8.60 3.45
CA GLU A 824 -15.68 8.05 4.62
C GLU A 824 -16.49 8.21 5.90
N ARG A 825 -16.46 7.17 6.74
CA ARG A 825 -17.12 7.21 8.04
C ARG A 825 -16.34 8.03 9.07
N PHE A 826 -17.05 8.90 9.78
CA PHE A 826 -16.57 9.58 10.98
C PHE A 826 -17.26 9.01 12.23
N ASN A 827 -16.50 8.73 13.29
CA ASN A 827 -17.10 8.48 14.61
C ASN A 827 -17.15 9.71 15.51
N GLU A 828 -16.27 10.68 15.31
CA GLU A 828 -16.14 11.83 16.22
C GLU A 828 -15.82 13.10 15.44
N ILE A 829 -16.45 14.19 15.85
CA ILE A 829 -16.26 15.53 15.29
C ILE A 829 -16.30 16.51 16.44
N ALA A 830 -15.45 17.51 16.44
CA ALA A 830 -15.56 18.62 17.37
C ALA A 830 -15.72 19.94 16.63
N LEU A 831 -16.67 20.75 17.07
CA LEU A 831 -16.97 22.07 16.52
C LEU A 831 -16.52 23.14 17.50
N ASP A 832 -15.94 24.21 16.98
CA ASP A 832 -15.66 25.43 17.74
C ASP A 832 -16.65 26.49 17.29
N LEU A 833 -17.41 27.03 18.23
CA LEU A 833 -18.44 28.02 17.98
C LEU A 833 -18.13 29.32 18.70
N ALA A 834 -18.18 30.43 17.96
CA ALA A 834 -18.19 31.78 18.52
C ALA A 834 -19.62 32.18 18.88
N LEU A 835 -19.78 32.99 19.92
CA LEU A 835 -21.02 33.70 20.25
C LEU A 835 -20.79 35.21 20.08
N ASN A 836 -21.53 35.87 19.19
CA ASN A 836 -21.46 37.33 19.09
C ASN A 836 -22.11 38.02 20.32
N THR A 837 -22.09 39.35 20.36
CA THR A 837 -22.72 40.14 21.44
C THR A 837 -24.23 39.90 21.58
N ASN A 838 -24.89 39.47 20.50
CA ASN A 838 -26.29 39.04 20.48
C ASN A 838 -26.44 37.54 20.75
N ALA A 839 -25.40 36.85 21.25
CA ALA A 839 -25.33 35.41 21.49
C ALA A 839 -25.79 34.54 20.30
N ALA A 840 -25.65 35.02 19.08
CA ALA A 840 -25.83 34.21 17.88
C ALA A 840 -24.57 33.35 17.67
N PRO A 841 -24.71 32.04 17.44
CA PRO A 841 -23.59 31.15 17.22
C PRO A 841 -23.03 31.25 15.80
N TYR A 842 -21.70 31.25 15.69
CA TYR A 842 -20.97 31.20 14.43
C TYR A 842 -19.93 30.09 14.44
N LEU A 843 -19.75 29.40 13.32
CA LEU A 843 -18.80 28.31 13.18
C LEU A 843 -17.36 28.84 12.99
N ILE A 844 -16.49 28.55 13.95
CA ILE A 844 -15.06 28.87 13.89
C ILE A 844 -14.27 27.74 13.22
N GLU A 845 -14.51 26.47 13.57
CA GLU A 845 -13.72 25.35 13.03
C GLU A 845 -14.46 24.01 13.20
N VAL A 846 -14.24 23.10 12.24
CA VAL A 846 -14.60 21.69 12.32
C VAL A 846 -13.33 20.86 12.47
N ASN A 847 -13.21 20.11 13.56
CA ASN A 847 -12.05 19.28 13.88
C ASN A 847 -12.45 17.80 13.88
N VAL A 848 -11.88 17.04 12.94
CA VAL A 848 -12.20 15.61 12.72
C VAL A 848 -11.08 14.66 13.14
N ASN A 849 -9.88 15.19 13.36
CA ASN A 849 -8.70 14.38 13.66
C ASN A 849 -8.39 14.41 15.16
N LYS A 850 -8.92 13.43 15.89
CA LYS A 850 -8.64 13.19 17.32
C LYS A 850 -8.93 14.43 18.21
N PRO A 851 -10.20 14.86 18.33
CA PRO A 851 -10.58 15.92 19.25
C PRO A 851 -10.05 15.71 20.67
N GLY A 852 -9.73 16.81 21.34
CA GLY A 852 -9.31 16.80 22.74
C GLY A 852 -10.41 16.27 23.65
N ILE A 853 -10.02 15.46 24.64
CA ILE A 853 -10.94 14.78 25.55
C ILE A 853 -10.91 15.47 26.91
N ILE A 854 -12.09 15.80 27.43
CA ILE A 854 -12.26 16.30 28.81
C ILE A 854 -12.74 15.17 29.73
N SER A 855 -13.81 14.49 29.33
CA SER A 855 -14.37 13.36 30.06
C SER A 855 -14.09 12.06 29.31
N HIS A 856 -13.20 11.25 29.86
CA HIS A 856 -12.82 9.97 29.26
C HIS A 856 -13.97 8.96 29.31
N PHE A 857 -14.81 9.03 30.35
CA PHE A 857 -15.92 8.10 30.54
C PHE A 857 -17.08 8.40 29.58
N ASP A 858 -17.44 9.67 29.39
CA ASP A 858 -18.51 10.04 28.44
C ASP A 858 -18.14 9.66 27.00
N ILE A 859 -16.86 9.80 26.64
CA ILE A 859 -16.36 9.30 25.36
C ILE A 859 -16.45 7.78 25.28
N ALA A 860 -16.02 7.06 26.31
CA ALA A 860 -16.08 5.60 26.34
C ALA A 860 -17.52 5.06 26.22
N GLN A 861 -18.49 5.74 26.86
CA GLN A 861 -19.93 5.40 26.81
C GLN A 861 -20.54 5.52 25.41
N LEU A 862 -19.93 6.31 24.51
CA LEU A 862 -20.35 6.40 23.11
C LEU A 862 -19.48 5.50 22.22
N ALA A 863 -18.16 5.51 22.44
CA ALA A 863 -17.18 4.80 21.62
C ALA A 863 -17.38 3.28 21.61
N ILE A 864 -17.59 2.68 22.78
CA ILE A 864 -17.72 1.22 22.89
C ILE A 864 -19.04 0.75 22.28
N PRO A 865 -20.22 1.31 22.62
CA PRO A 865 -21.46 0.92 21.96
C PRO A 865 -21.46 1.15 20.45
N ASN A 866 -20.84 2.23 19.95
CA ASN A 866 -20.69 2.43 18.51
C ASN A 866 -19.79 1.37 17.85
N ALA A 867 -18.73 0.94 18.53
CA ALA A 867 -17.90 -0.15 18.03
C ALA A 867 -18.69 -1.48 17.98
N ILE A 868 -19.54 -1.75 18.99
CA ILE A 868 -20.43 -2.93 19.01
C ILE A 868 -21.37 -2.92 17.80
N TYR A 869 -22.02 -1.79 17.51
CA TYR A 869 -22.89 -1.62 16.34
C TYR A 869 -22.20 -2.05 15.03
N LEU A 870 -20.92 -1.69 14.86
CA LEU A 870 -20.17 -2.03 13.65
C LEU A 870 -19.82 -3.52 13.57
N ALA A 871 -19.45 -4.11 14.71
CA ALA A 871 -19.17 -5.53 14.79
C ALA A 871 -20.42 -6.37 14.43
N GLU A 872 -21.60 -5.94 14.87
CA GLU A 872 -22.88 -6.59 14.56
C GLU A 872 -23.29 -6.43 13.09
N LYS A 873 -22.99 -5.29 12.47
CA LYS A 873 -23.35 -5.03 11.07
C LYS A 873 -22.48 -5.82 10.07
N THR A 874 -21.26 -6.18 10.45
CA THR A 874 -20.31 -6.91 9.59
C THR A 874 -20.39 -8.43 9.74
N THR A 875 -21.11 -8.93 10.75
CA THR A 875 -21.37 -10.36 10.97
C THR A 875 -22.73 -10.83 10.43
N LYS A 876 -23.58 -9.90 9.98
CA LYS A 876 -24.80 -10.15 9.22
C LYS A 876 -24.51 -9.98 7.73
#